data_AF-A0A3D3M748-F1
#
_entry.id   AF-A0A3D3M748-F1
#
_cell.length_a   1.000
_cell.length_b   1.000
_cell.length_c   1.000
_cell.angle_alpha   90.00
_cell.angle_beta   90.00
_cell.angle_gamma   90.00
#
_symmetry.space_group_name_H-M   'P 1'
#
loop_
_entity.id
_entity.type
_entity.pdbx_description
1 polymer ?
#
loop_
_entity_poly.entity_id
_entity_poly.type
_entity_poly.pdbx_seq_one_letter_code
_entity_poly.pdbx_strand_id
1 'polypeptide(L)'
;ISSALTDTDGSETLAVKLGGIPAGSVISDGAGHSVTVGSGLVDVTGWTLNSLTIKPPAYYSGTFNVAVSAISTEGINGSSATTPGTIKVTVYGDTYAVATNATADSDTWTGTDGNDIIAADINGLHVVAGQNYNLAFIVDSSGSMKDSVDAAQKALQSVFTTLSNSVQGASSGTVNILLVDFATQVKSTVAVNLADSGALQTLKNALNAMTANGGTNYEDAFKTTANWFQNLKDAGVTGNNQTFFITDGQPTYYQTGERTNPTLITYSGSKANVTMDGYLSSINYKIGQVVNVNLDSSNRLTIDSSGNLNLYKNGSYFSSLSGSLHAQGDGTYELSSLAGQGSYADSDTTSNSKSAFAVLKALSPNIEAIGIGSDINTNDLKPYDSDGVPQTNIDASNLANAILGHTEATLPGNDTVNAGDGNDIVFGDLIMFPSVAGNGVEALQSYVAKQTGVDASAVDSKAMHQYVTEHISEFDISRTSDGDDKLFGGDGNDILFGQGGNDTLDGGKGNDILLGGTGNDTLLGGEGNDLLFGGKGNDTMTGGSGADTFVWKAGDTGNDIIKDFKPTEGDRLDLSDLLQGEKGTTIDNYLKITTVNGESTLQVSSEGKLNATGGIANADVTIKLEGVNWSTTSINSLISGADPTIKIDHNNS
;
A
#
# COMPACT_ATOMS: atom_id res chain seq x y z
N ILE A 1 -57.68 -7.79 -11.42
CA ILE A 1 -58.64 -7.26 -10.41
C ILE A 1 -59.84 -6.72 -11.19
N SER A 2 -61.08 -7.06 -10.82
CA SER A 2 -62.26 -6.47 -11.45
C SER A 2 -63.08 -5.72 -10.40
N SER A 3 -63.35 -4.45 -10.64
CA SER A 3 -64.22 -3.60 -9.83
C SER A 3 -65.29 -3.01 -10.73
N ALA A 4 -66.56 -3.15 -10.36
CA ALA A 4 -67.68 -2.62 -11.12
C ALA A 4 -68.63 -1.89 -10.17
N LEU A 5 -69.25 -0.83 -10.66
CA LEU A 5 -70.36 -0.17 -9.97
C LEU A 5 -71.60 -1.06 -10.11
N THR A 6 -72.34 -1.25 -9.01
CA THR A 6 -73.59 -2.02 -9.02
C THR A 6 -74.81 -1.12 -9.21
N ASP A 7 -74.64 0.21 -9.11
CA ASP A 7 -75.72 1.18 -9.27
C ASP A 7 -75.96 1.54 -10.75
N THR A 8 -77.22 1.85 -11.06
CA THR A 8 -77.78 2.01 -12.40
C THR A 8 -78.19 3.44 -12.74
N ASP A 9 -78.18 4.38 -11.77
CA ASP A 9 -78.53 5.78 -12.04
C ASP A 9 -77.34 6.65 -12.50
N GLY A 10 -76.11 6.15 -12.32
CA GLY A 10 -74.87 6.71 -12.87
C GLY A 10 -74.28 7.86 -12.07
N SER A 11 -74.71 8.07 -10.82
CA SER A 11 -74.24 9.17 -9.97
C SER A 11 -72.90 8.90 -9.26
N GLU A 12 -72.44 7.66 -9.25
CA GLU A 12 -71.29 7.19 -8.46
C GLU A 12 -69.97 7.29 -9.22
N THR A 13 -68.91 7.57 -8.46
CA THR A 13 -67.53 7.45 -8.93
C THR A 13 -66.84 6.27 -8.26
N LEU A 14 -65.97 5.57 -8.99
CA LEU A 14 -65.20 4.44 -8.50
C LEU A 14 -63.72 4.82 -8.38
N ALA A 15 -63.15 4.63 -7.20
CA ALA A 15 -61.71 4.73 -6.98
C ALA A 15 -61.12 3.37 -6.60
N VAL A 16 -59.92 3.05 -7.08
CA VAL A 16 -59.19 1.82 -6.73
C VAL A 16 -57.87 2.19 -6.11
N LYS A 17 -57.65 1.76 -4.86
CA LYS A 17 -56.43 2.04 -4.11
C LYS A 17 -55.72 0.77 -3.68
N LEU A 18 -54.39 0.79 -3.74
CA LEU A 18 -53.51 -0.31 -3.34
C LEU A 18 -52.73 0.08 -2.08
N GLY A 19 -52.53 -0.88 -1.18
CA GLY A 19 -51.73 -0.73 0.04
C GLY A 19 -51.03 -2.02 0.43
N GLY A 20 -50.16 -1.95 1.45
CA GLY A 20 -49.38 -3.12 1.91
C GLY A 20 -48.27 -3.57 0.96
N ILE A 21 -47.98 -2.76 -0.07
CA ILE A 21 -46.84 -2.96 -0.98
C ILE A 21 -45.59 -2.36 -0.31
N PRO A 22 -44.43 -3.05 -0.34
CA PRO A 22 -43.19 -2.51 0.21
C PRO A 22 -42.86 -1.13 -0.36
N ALA A 23 -42.50 -0.19 0.51
CA ALA A 23 -42.04 1.13 0.07
C ALA A 23 -40.82 0.99 -0.84
N GLY A 24 -40.74 1.82 -1.88
CA GLY A 24 -39.74 1.73 -2.94
C GLY A 24 -40.10 0.79 -4.10
N SER A 25 -41.17 -0.01 -3.99
CA SER A 25 -41.67 -0.78 -5.14
C SER A 25 -42.15 0.17 -6.24
N VAL A 26 -42.05 -0.23 -7.51
CA VAL A 26 -42.64 0.48 -8.64
C VAL A 26 -43.84 -0.28 -9.15
N ILE A 27 -44.97 0.41 -9.29
CA ILE A 27 -46.19 -0.14 -9.90
C ILE A 27 -46.38 0.52 -11.25
N SER A 28 -46.61 -0.28 -12.30
CA SER A 28 -46.92 0.23 -13.64
C SER A 28 -48.02 -0.60 -14.32
N ASP A 29 -48.83 0.04 -15.15
CA ASP A 29 -49.85 -0.63 -15.97
C ASP A 29 -49.39 -0.91 -17.41
N GLY A 30 -48.15 -0.56 -17.78
CA GLY A 30 -47.64 -0.72 -19.14
C GLY A 30 -48.33 0.17 -20.19
N ALA A 31 -49.20 1.09 -19.77
CA ALA A 31 -49.93 2.03 -20.62
C ALA A 31 -49.55 3.50 -20.34
N GLY A 32 -48.35 3.71 -19.79
CA GLY A 32 -47.79 5.03 -19.51
C GLY A 32 -48.00 5.51 -18.07
N HIS A 33 -48.73 4.78 -17.22
CA HIS A 33 -48.81 5.09 -15.80
C HIS A 33 -47.77 4.29 -15.01
N SER A 34 -47.03 4.98 -14.14
CA SER A 34 -46.08 4.38 -13.22
C SER A 34 -45.97 5.22 -11.94
N VAL A 35 -45.77 4.56 -10.81
CA VAL A 35 -45.62 5.23 -9.50
C VAL A 35 -44.75 4.42 -8.56
N THR A 36 -43.88 5.12 -7.84
CA THR A 36 -43.07 4.55 -6.75
C THR A 36 -43.88 4.57 -5.46
N VAL A 37 -43.97 3.43 -4.79
CA VAL A 37 -44.75 3.25 -3.57
C VAL A 37 -44.07 3.95 -2.40
N GLY A 38 -44.76 4.89 -1.77
CA GLY A 38 -44.36 5.53 -0.51
C GLY A 38 -45.03 4.90 0.70
N SER A 39 -45.23 5.69 1.76
CA SER A 39 -45.90 5.25 3.00
C SER A 39 -47.44 5.23 2.92
N GLY A 40 -48.03 5.85 1.89
CA GLY A 40 -49.47 5.98 1.69
C GLY A 40 -50.07 4.94 0.74
N LEU A 41 -51.39 4.96 0.59
CA LEU A 41 -52.09 4.16 -0.42
C LEU A 41 -51.80 4.73 -1.82
N VAL A 42 -51.58 3.83 -2.78
CA VAL A 42 -51.40 4.19 -4.19
C VAL A 42 -52.76 4.22 -4.87
N ASP A 43 -53.11 5.36 -5.47
CA ASP A 43 -54.32 5.50 -6.27
C ASP A 43 -54.05 5.03 -7.71
N VAL A 44 -54.72 3.94 -8.11
CA VAL A 44 -54.63 3.36 -9.45
C VAL A 44 -55.96 3.49 -10.21
N THR A 45 -56.78 4.48 -9.82
CA THR A 45 -58.04 4.78 -10.49
C THR A 45 -57.81 5.12 -11.96
N GLY A 46 -58.51 4.42 -12.86
CA GLY A 46 -58.37 4.61 -14.31
C GLY A 46 -57.17 3.90 -14.95
N TRP A 47 -56.35 3.19 -14.18
CA TRP A 47 -55.22 2.42 -14.72
C TRP A 47 -55.67 1.11 -15.37
N THR A 48 -54.83 0.54 -16.24
CA THR A 48 -55.09 -0.76 -16.86
C THR A 48 -54.73 -1.91 -15.90
N LEU A 49 -55.67 -2.28 -15.03
CA LEU A 49 -55.41 -3.24 -13.93
C LEU A 49 -55.05 -4.67 -14.38
N ASN A 50 -55.28 -5.04 -15.63
CA ASN A 50 -54.97 -6.38 -16.15
C ASN A 50 -53.49 -6.54 -16.53
N SER A 51 -52.80 -5.45 -16.82
CA SER A 51 -51.37 -5.41 -17.15
C SER A 51 -50.55 -4.81 -16.00
N LEU A 52 -51.14 -4.71 -14.80
CA LEU A 52 -50.47 -4.16 -13.63
C LEU A 52 -49.28 -5.06 -13.23
N THR A 53 -48.11 -4.46 -13.19
CA THR A 53 -46.87 -5.07 -12.70
C THR A 53 -46.44 -4.40 -11.41
N ILE A 54 -45.80 -5.16 -10.53
CA ILE A 54 -45.16 -4.65 -9.32
C ILE A 54 -43.70 -5.10 -9.40
N LYS A 55 -42.79 -4.14 -9.51
CA LYS A 55 -41.35 -4.35 -9.33
C LYS A 55 -41.02 -4.05 -7.87
N PRO A 56 -40.71 -5.06 -7.03
CA PRO A 56 -40.28 -4.84 -5.66
C PRO A 56 -38.99 -4.00 -5.59
N PRO A 57 -38.62 -3.45 -4.42
CA PRO A 57 -37.30 -2.85 -4.24
C PRO A 57 -36.20 -3.88 -4.53
N ALA A 58 -35.03 -3.40 -4.97
CA ALA A 58 -33.86 -4.25 -5.15
C ALA A 58 -33.58 -5.08 -3.89
N TYR A 59 -33.07 -6.30 -4.06
CA TYR A 59 -32.77 -7.26 -2.98
C TYR A 59 -33.96 -7.75 -2.13
N TYR A 60 -35.20 -7.29 -2.40
CA TYR A 60 -36.38 -7.73 -1.68
C TYR A 60 -36.72 -9.18 -2.03
N SER A 61 -36.80 -10.03 -1.01
CA SER A 61 -37.31 -11.40 -1.12
C SER A 61 -38.27 -11.67 0.03
N GLY A 62 -39.37 -12.36 -0.24
CA GLY A 62 -40.34 -12.67 0.80
C GLY A 62 -41.78 -12.63 0.30
N THR A 63 -42.70 -12.39 1.22
CA THR A 63 -44.13 -12.35 0.90
C THR A 63 -44.78 -11.14 1.53
N PHE A 64 -45.62 -10.46 0.75
CA PHE A 64 -46.47 -9.38 1.23
C PHE A 64 -47.88 -9.51 0.66
N ASN A 65 -48.82 -8.81 1.30
CA ASN A 65 -50.22 -8.81 0.90
C ASN A 65 -50.56 -7.44 0.33
N VAL A 66 -50.90 -7.38 -0.95
CA VAL A 66 -51.47 -6.19 -1.57
C VAL A 66 -52.92 -6.07 -1.14
N ALA A 67 -53.20 -5.09 -0.28
CA ALA A 67 -54.55 -4.70 0.08
C ALA A 67 -55.15 -3.86 -1.05
N VAL A 68 -56.29 -4.30 -1.60
CA VAL A 68 -57.02 -3.60 -2.65
C VAL A 68 -58.28 -3.01 -2.06
N SER A 69 -58.50 -1.71 -2.23
CA SER A 69 -59.73 -1.02 -1.81
C SER A 69 -60.43 -0.45 -3.02
N ALA A 70 -61.57 -1.03 -3.40
CA ALA A 70 -62.47 -0.45 -4.38
C ALA A 70 -63.51 0.41 -3.64
N ILE A 71 -63.50 1.72 -3.87
CA ILE A 71 -64.30 2.70 -3.14
C ILE A 71 -65.30 3.31 -4.13
N SER A 72 -66.58 3.04 -3.94
CA SER A 72 -67.67 3.71 -4.65
C SER A 72 -68.13 4.91 -3.84
N THR A 73 -68.23 6.10 -4.45
CA THR A 73 -68.68 7.34 -3.80
C THR A 73 -69.87 7.95 -4.54
N GLU A 74 -70.97 8.19 -3.84
CA GLU A 74 -72.20 8.79 -4.35
C GLU A 74 -72.03 10.31 -4.55
N GLY A 75 -72.36 10.81 -5.74
CA GLY A 75 -72.11 12.20 -6.12
C GLY A 75 -72.98 13.24 -5.40
N ILE A 76 -74.15 12.85 -4.90
CA ILE A 76 -75.14 13.79 -4.35
C ILE A 76 -74.86 14.13 -2.87
N ASN A 77 -74.46 13.13 -2.08
CA ASN A 77 -74.31 13.29 -0.63
C ASN A 77 -72.91 12.91 -0.10
N GLY A 78 -72.02 12.39 -0.96
CA GLY A 78 -70.66 12.00 -0.60
C GLY A 78 -70.54 10.69 0.18
N SER A 79 -71.62 9.91 0.30
CA SER A 79 -71.61 8.59 0.93
C SER A 79 -70.70 7.66 0.15
N SER A 80 -69.90 6.84 0.84
CA SER A 80 -69.01 5.89 0.20
C SER A 80 -69.12 4.48 0.77
N ALA A 81 -68.89 3.49 -0.09
CA ALA A 81 -68.80 2.09 0.26
C ALA A 81 -67.47 1.52 -0.23
N THR A 82 -66.75 0.80 0.63
CA THR A 82 -65.46 0.19 0.29
C THR A 82 -65.59 -1.33 0.24
N THR A 83 -65.16 -1.93 -0.87
CA THR A 83 -65.00 -3.37 -1.01
C THR A 83 -63.51 -3.72 -0.90
N PRO A 84 -63.08 -4.40 0.18
CA PRO A 84 -61.69 -4.81 0.33
C PRO A 84 -61.39 -6.10 -0.44
N GLY A 85 -60.17 -6.21 -0.93
CA GLY A 85 -59.59 -7.39 -1.53
C GLY A 85 -58.13 -7.57 -1.07
N THR A 86 -57.59 -8.76 -1.24
CA THR A 86 -56.19 -9.03 -0.91
C THR A 86 -55.56 -9.94 -1.94
N ILE A 87 -54.36 -9.58 -2.40
CA ILE A 87 -53.55 -10.40 -3.29
C ILE A 87 -52.26 -10.72 -2.56
N LYS A 88 -51.98 -12.01 -2.38
CA LYS A 88 -50.70 -12.46 -1.83
C LYS A 88 -49.65 -12.43 -2.94
N VAL A 89 -48.58 -11.68 -2.73
CA VAL A 89 -47.42 -11.62 -3.63
C VAL A 89 -46.26 -12.30 -2.94
N THR A 90 -45.64 -13.26 -3.62
CA THR A 90 -44.39 -13.88 -3.19
C THR A 90 -43.31 -13.49 -4.19
N VAL A 91 -42.26 -12.87 -3.66
CA VAL A 91 -41.05 -12.49 -4.40
C VAL A 91 -39.98 -13.50 -4.05
N TYR A 92 -39.55 -14.26 -5.05
CA TYR A 92 -38.41 -15.16 -4.92
C TYR A 92 -37.14 -14.31 -5.00
N GLY A 93 -36.19 -14.56 -4.10
CA GLY A 93 -34.91 -13.87 -4.14
C GLY A 93 -34.02 -14.43 -5.25
N ASP A 94 -33.13 -13.58 -5.74
CA ASP A 94 -32.10 -13.99 -6.69
C ASP A 94 -31.11 -14.96 -6.04
N THR A 95 -30.40 -15.70 -6.89
CA THR A 95 -29.31 -16.58 -6.46
C THR A 95 -28.02 -15.77 -6.46
N TYR A 96 -27.28 -15.81 -5.35
CA TYR A 96 -25.95 -15.20 -5.23
C TYR A 96 -24.95 -16.32 -5.09
N ALA A 97 -23.99 -16.38 -6.00
CA ALA A 97 -22.91 -17.35 -5.94
C ALA A 97 -21.99 -17.07 -4.74
N VAL A 98 -21.17 -18.06 -4.38
CA VAL A 98 -20.17 -17.84 -3.35
C VAL A 98 -19.12 -16.92 -3.94
N ALA A 99 -18.90 -15.77 -3.30
CA ALA A 99 -17.90 -14.82 -3.76
C ALA A 99 -16.53 -15.49 -3.86
N THR A 100 -15.82 -15.21 -4.96
CA THR A 100 -14.60 -15.93 -5.34
C THR A 100 -13.42 -15.02 -5.55
N ASN A 101 -12.27 -15.63 -5.40
CA ASN A 101 -10.95 -15.04 -5.40
C ASN A 101 -10.14 -15.86 -6.43
N ALA A 102 -9.56 -15.20 -7.43
CA ALA A 102 -8.57 -15.83 -8.30
C ALA A 102 -7.18 -15.82 -7.62
N THR A 103 -6.08 -15.86 -8.36
CA THR A 103 -4.72 -15.97 -7.80
C THR A 103 -4.03 -14.60 -7.80
N ALA A 104 -2.71 -14.55 -7.95
CA ALA A 104 -1.95 -13.31 -8.11
C ALA A 104 -1.14 -13.29 -9.42
N ASP A 105 -1.25 -14.37 -10.19
CA ASP A 105 -0.73 -14.46 -11.55
C ASP A 105 -1.85 -14.05 -12.51
N SER A 106 -1.53 -13.84 -13.80
CA SER A 106 -2.57 -13.70 -14.83
C SER A 106 -3.50 -14.90 -14.87
N ASP A 107 -4.77 -14.67 -14.56
CA ASP A 107 -5.81 -15.67 -14.47
C ASP A 107 -6.80 -15.61 -15.64
N THR A 108 -7.46 -16.74 -15.87
CA THR A 108 -8.64 -16.81 -16.74
C THR A 108 -9.78 -17.43 -15.96
N TRP A 109 -10.83 -16.65 -15.72
CA TRP A 109 -11.96 -17.03 -14.88
C TRP A 109 -13.28 -17.02 -15.65
N THR A 110 -14.20 -17.88 -15.24
CA THR A 110 -15.58 -17.91 -15.73
C THR A 110 -16.51 -18.10 -14.54
N GLY A 111 -17.42 -17.16 -14.32
CA GLY A 111 -18.42 -17.19 -13.25
C GLY A 111 -19.60 -18.09 -13.59
N THR A 112 -20.74 -17.83 -12.97
CA THR A 112 -21.90 -18.72 -12.92
C THR A 112 -23.12 -18.12 -13.62
N ASP A 113 -24.30 -18.74 -13.43
CA ASP A 113 -25.58 -18.21 -13.92
C ASP A 113 -26.34 -17.39 -12.83
N GLY A 114 -25.65 -17.03 -11.75
CA GLY A 114 -26.24 -16.26 -10.65
C GLY A 114 -25.31 -15.12 -10.24
N ASN A 115 -25.83 -14.16 -9.48
CA ASN A 115 -25.11 -12.94 -9.13
C ASN A 115 -23.77 -13.26 -8.42
N ASP A 116 -22.66 -12.99 -9.10
CA ASP A 116 -21.30 -13.29 -8.70
C ASP A 116 -20.60 -12.07 -8.08
N ILE A 117 -19.62 -12.33 -7.21
CA ILE A 117 -18.63 -11.34 -6.81
C ILE A 117 -17.27 -11.98 -7.03
N ILE A 118 -16.47 -11.39 -7.91
CA ILE A 118 -15.18 -11.92 -8.33
C ILE A 118 -14.11 -10.87 -8.04
N ALA A 119 -13.10 -11.25 -7.26
CA ALA A 119 -11.84 -10.53 -7.15
C ALA A 119 -10.79 -11.27 -7.98
N ALA A 120 -10.32 -10.68 -9.09
CA ALA A 120 -9.40 -11.38 -9.99
C ALA A 120 -8.01 -11.53 -9.36
N ASP A 121 -7.54 -10.53 -8.58
CA ASP A 121 -6.35 -10.68 -7.75
C ASP A 121 -6.65 -10.76 -6.23
N ILE A 122 -5.98 -11.67 -5.55
CA ILE A 122 -5.98 -11.76 -4.08
C ILE A 122 -4.64 -11.49 -3.42
N ASN A 123 -3.53 -11.45 -4.16
CA ASN A 123 -2.20 -11.24 -3.59
C ASN A 123 -1.21 -10.55 -4.56
N GLY A 124 -1.46 -9.32 -5.00
CA GLY A 124 -0.44 -8.40 -5.56
C GLY A 124 0.70 -7.99 -4.60
N LEU A 125 0.92 -8.73 -3.51
CA LEU A 125 2.00 -8.53 -2.56
C LEU A 125 2.52 -9.89 -2.11
N HIS A 126 3.48 -10.43 -2.86
CA HIS A 126 4.40 -11.40 -2.28
C HIS A 126 5.17 -10.66 -1.17
N VAL A 127 4.72 -10.78 0.09
CA VAL A 127 5.60 -10.49 1.21
C VAL A 127 6.67 -11.58 1.19
N VAL A 128 7.76 -11.31 0.49
CA VAL A 128 9.01 -12.01 0.73
C VAL A 128 9.24 -11.87 2.24
N ALA A 129 9.28 -13.00 2.96
CA ALA A 129 9.64 -12.98 4.38
C ALA A 129 10.86 -12.07 4.52
N GLY A 130 10.76 -11.00 5.30
CA GLY A 130 11.76 -9.95 5.26
C GLY A 130 13.15 -10.56 5.46
N GLN A 131 14.12 -10.09 4.68
CA GLN A 131 15.46 -10.67 4.73
C GLN A 131 16.07 -10.39 6.10
N ASN A 132 16.70 -11.42 6.68
CA ASN A 132 17.46 -11.24 7.91
C ASN A 132 18.76 -10.51 7.57
N TYR A 133 19.08 -9.44 8.29
CA TYR A 133 20.31 -8.68 8.15
C TYR A 133 21.10 -8.65 9.45
N ASN A 134 22.42 -8.73 9.32
CA ASN A 134 23.35 -8.41 10.38
C ASN A 134 24.21 -7.24 9.90
N LEU A 135 23.93 -6.05 10.43
CA LEU A 135 24.52 -4.80 9.99
C LEU A 135 25.54 -4.33 11.02
N ALA A 136 26.74 -3.98 10.56
CA ALA A 136 27.74 -3.33 11.39
C ALA A 136 28.00 -1.90 10.91
N PHE A 137 27.98 -0.94 11.83
CA PHE A 137 28.32 0.45 11.59
C PHE A 137 29.59 0.74 12.37
N ILE A 138 30.70 0.90 11.66
CA ILE A 138 32.00 1.22 12.25
C ILE A 138 32.20 2.72 12.07
N VAL A 139 32.18 3.47 13.17
CA VAL A 139 32.16 4.94 13.14
C VAL A 139 33.42 5.48 13.80
N ASP A 140 34.21 6.17 13.00
CA ASP A 140 35.38 6.90 13.46
C ASP A 140 34.94 8.11 14.29
N SER A 141 35.48 8.21 15.50
CA SER A 141 35.35 9.36 16.39
C SER A 141 36.73 9.84 16.83
N SER A 142 37.74 9.68 15.98
CA SER A 142 39.08 10.24 16.17
C SER A 142 39.07 11.77 16.24
N GLY A 143 40.21 12.35 16.60
CA GLY A 143 40.34 13.80 16.77
C GLY A 143 40.09 14.60 15.49
N SER A 144 40.31 14.01 14.31
CA SER A 144 40.00 14.63 13.01
C SER A 144 38.50 14.88 12.85
N MET A 145 37.66 14.01 13.42
CA MET A 145 36.20 14.08 13.30
C MET A 145 35.56 15.24 14.07
N LYS A 146 36.33 16.14 14.69
CA LYS A 146 35.82 17.21 15.56
C LYS A 146 34.67 18.02 14.92
N ASP A 147 34.77 18.30 13.63
CA ASP A 147 33.77 19.10 12.91
C ASP A 147 32.73 18.24 12.16
N SER A 148 32.92 16.92 12.13
CA SER A 148 32.13 15.98 11.33
C SER A 148 31.33 14.96 12.15
N VAL A 149 31.70 14.73 13.41
CA VAL A 149 31.10 13.70 14.28
C VAL A 149 29.61 13.95 14.52
N ASP A 150 29.21 15.21 14.75
CA ASP A 150 27.80 15.58 14.95
C ASP A 150 26.96 15.34 13.69
N ALA A 151 27.54 15.56 12.51
CA ALA A 151 26.87 15.32 11.24
C ALA A 151 26.70 13.81 10.99
N ALA A 152 27.76 13.02 11.24
CA ALA A 152 27.72 11.56 11.15
C ALA A 152 26.69 10.96 12.12
N GLN A 153 26.65 11.44 13.38
CA GLN A 153 25.65 11.06 14.37
C GLN A 153 24.23 11.31 13.85
N LYS A 154 23.93 12.52 13.36
CA LYS A 154 22.59 12.87 12.85
C LYS A 154 22.18 12.01 11.66
N ALA A 155 23.09 11.78 10.71
CA ALA A 155 22.82 10.95 9.55
C ALA A 155 22.50 9.50 9.96
N LEU A 156 23.30 8.91 10.85
CA LEU A 156 23.06 7.57 11.37
C LEU A 156 21.79 7.47 12.22
N GLN A 157 21.41 8.51 12.97
CA GLN A 157 20.12 8.55 13.66
C GLN A 157 18.94 8.50 12.67
N SER A 158 19.07 9.17 11.52
CA SER A 158 18.08 9.11 10.43
C SER A 158 17.99 7.71 9.83
N VAL A 159 19.14 7.08 9.58
CA VAL A 159 19.24 5.70 9.09
C VAL A 159 18.55 4.74 10.06
N PHE A 160 18.92 4.75 11.34
CA PHE A 160 18.33 3.86 12.34
C PHE A 160 16.84 4.09 12.53
N THR A 161 16.37 5.34 12.45
CA THR A 161 14.93 5.63 12.51
C THR A 161 14.20 5.04 11.30
N THR A 162 14.77 5.18 10.10
CA THR A 162 14.20 4.63 8.85
C THR A 162 14.15 3.11 8.88
N LEU A 163 15.25 2.45 9.28
CA LEU A 163 15.32 1.01 9.46
C LEU A 163 14.31 0.54 10.52
N SER A 164 14.22 1.25 11.66
CA SER A 164 13.30 0.88 12.75
C SER A 164 11.83 1.02 12.39
N ASN A 165 11.48 1.96 11.52
CA ASN A 165 10.13 2.09 10.98
C ASN A 165 9.78 0.95 10.01
N SER A 166 10.79 0.42 9.31
CA SER A 166 10.60 -0.62 8.28
C SER A 166 10.45 -2.03 8.86
N VAL A 167 10.86 -2.27 10.11
CA VAL A 167 10.84 -3.61 10.76
C VAL A 167 9.60 -3.89 11.62
N GLN A 168 8.51 -3.11 11.51
CA GLN A 168 7.38 -3.14 12.46
C GLN A 168 6.27 -4.17 12.17
N GLY A 169 6.36 -4.97 11.11
CA GLY A 169 5.33 -5.96 10.71
C GLY A 169 5.63 -7.40 11.15
N ALA A 170 4.60 -8.26 11.24
CA ALA A 170 4.74 -9.69 11.59
C ALA A 170 5.56 -10.51 10.56
N SER A 171 5.79 -9.93 9.39
CA SER A 171 6.51 -10.55 8.27
C SER A 171 7.88 -9.89 8.00
N SER A 172 8.33 -8.96 8.84
CA SER A 172 9.64 -8.31 8.71
C SER A 172 10.77 -9.27 9.11
N GLY A 173 11.89 -9.16 8.40
CA GLY A 173 13.11 -9.91 8.72
C GLY A 173 13.74 -9.42 10.01
N THR A 174 14.60 -10.23 10.60
CA THR A 174 15.40 -9.83 11.76
C THR A 174 16.51 -8.89 11.33
N VAL A 175 16.62 -7.71 11.95
CA VAL A 175 17.72 -6.78 11.72
C VAL A 175 18.56 -6.65 13.00
N ASN A 176 19.71 -7.33 13.02
CA ASN A 176 20.70 -7.18 14.07
C ASN A 176 21.65 -6.03 13.70
N ILE A 177 21.89 -5.10 14.62
CA ILE A 177 22.78 -3.97 14.42
C ILE A 177 23.91 -4.00 15.45
N LEU A 178 25.15 -3.90 14.98
CA LEU A 178 26.32 -3.51 15.76
C LEU A 178 26.70 -2.07 15.41
N LEU A 179 26.87 -1.23 16.43
CA LEU A 179 27.49 0.07 16.32
C LEU A 179 28.83 0.05 17.06
N VAL A 180 29.92 0.35 16.36
CA VAL A 180 31.29 0.41 16.89
C VAL A 180 31.76 1.86 16.85
N ASP A 181 32.03 2.43 18.01
CA ASP A 181 32.70 3.71 18.17
C ASP A 181 34.19 3.48 18.35
N PHE A 182 35.03 4.01 17.45
CA PHE A 182 36.48 3.82 17.53
C PHE A 182 37.27 5.09 17.26
N ALA A 183 38.49 5.13 17.81
CA ALA A 183 39.50 6.12 17.49
C ALA A 183 40.89 5.46 17.57
N THR A 184 41.73 5.85 18.55
CA THR A 184 43.01 5.19 18.82
C THR A 184 42.83 3.69 19.12
N GLN A 185 41.68 3.35 19.71
CA GLN A 185 41.18 2.01 19.98
C GLN A 185 39.64 2.07 19.91
N VAL A 186 38.97 0.92 19.95
CA VAL A 186 37.52 0.85 20.14
C VAL A 186 37.15 1.43 21.50
N LYS A 187 36.29 2.46 21.50
CA LYS A 187 35.80 3.13 22.71
C LYS A 187 34.58 2.43 23.29
N SER A 188 33.65 2.03 22.41
CA SER A 188 32.43 1.35 22.80
C SER A 188 31.83 0.55 21.66
N THR A 189 31.03 -0.45 22.03
CA THR A 189 30.23 -1.25 21.09
C THR A 189 28.82 -1.39 21.64
N VAL A 190 27.82 -1.22 20.77
CA VAL A 190 26.41 -1.48 21.09
C VAL A 190 25.85 -2.45 20.07
N ALA A 191 25.30 -3.57 20.53
CA ALA A 191 24.63 -4.54 19.69
C ALA A 191 23.15 -4.66 20.10
N VAL A 192 22.24 -4.59 19.13
CA VAL A 192 20.79 -4.71 19.36
C VAL A 192 20.14 -5.55 18.27
N ASN A 193 19.03 -6.20 18.57
CA ASN A 193 18.04 -6.57 17.57
C ASN A 193 17.05 -5.41 17.44
N LEU A 194 16.86 -4.89 16.24
CA LEU A 194 16.06 -3.68 16.02
C LEU A 194 14.57 -3.86 16.35
N ALA A 195 14.09 -5.11 16.40
CA ALA A 195 12.74 -5.45 16.85
C ALA A 195 12.57 -5.35 18.38
N ASP A 196 13.66 -5.34 19.15
CA ASP A 196 13.58 -5.27 20.61
C ASP A 196 13.07 -3.89 21.07
N SER A 197 12.21 -3.90 22.08
CA SER A 197 11.70 -2.67 22.69
C SER A 197 12.86 -1.80 23.22
N GLY A 198 12.95 -0.57 22.73
CA GLY A 198 14.01 0.38 23.12
C GLY A 198 15.33 0.24 22.34
N ALA A 199 15.42 -0.65 21.34
CA ALA A 199 16.61 -0.82 20.50
C ALA A 199 17.02 0.50 19.80
N LEU A 200 16.08 1.17 19.14
CA LEU A 200 16.31 2.46 18.49
C LEU A 200 16.86 3.51 19.46
N GLN A 201 16.30 3.58 20.67
CA GLN A 201 16.76 4.54 21.67
C GLN A 201 18.17 4.21 22.18
N THR A 202 18.48 2.92 22.29
CA THR A 202 19.82 2.44 22.69
C THR A 202 20.87 2.86 21.66
N LEU A 203 20.58 2.70 20.36
CA LEU A 203 21.46 3.16 19.28
C LEU A 203 21.62 4.69 19.26
N LYS A 204 20.53 5.44 19.46
CA LYS A 204 20.59 6.92 19.54
C LYS A 204 21.45 7.40 20.71
N ASN A 205 21.32 6.76 21.86
CA ASN A 205 22.14 7.08 23.04
C ASN A 205 23.63 6.79 22.79
N ALA A 206 23.93 5.68 22.13
CA ALA A 206 25.30 5.32 21.76
C ALA A 206 25.92 6.34 20.80
N LEU A 207 25.18 6.76 19.76
CA LEU A 207 25.64 7.81 18.84
C LEU A 207 25.89 9.14 19.58
N ASN A 208 24.97 9.59 20.42
CA ASN A 208 25.12 10.84 21.18
C ASN A 208 26.29 10.83 22.17
N ALA A 209 26.76 9.65 22.58
CA ALA A 209 27.90 9.49 23.49
C ALA A 209 29.26 9.58 22.76
N MET A 210 29.28 9.48 21.42
CA MET A 210 30.51 9.54 20.65
C MET A 210 31.15 10.93 20.76
N THR A 211 32.45 10.97 21.01
CA THR A 211 33.22 12.23 21.14
C THR A 211 34.51 12.16 20.35
N ALA A 212 34.76 13.19 19.53
CA ALA A 212 35.93 13.30 18.67
C ALA A 212 37.22 13.50 19.48
N ASN A 213 38.04 12.45 19.59
CA ASN A 213 39.35 12.48 20.24
C ASN A 213 40.20 11.25 19.86
N GLY A 214 41.53 11.37 19.97
CA GLY A 214 42.47 10.29 19.66
C GLY A 214 42.94 10.30 18.21
N GLY A 215 43.71 9.28 17.82
CA GLY A 215 44.03 8.99 16.42
C GLY A 215 43.10 7.93 15.85
N THR A 216 43.55 7.20 14.84
CA THR A 216 42.68 6.34 14.02
C THR A 216 43.27 4.94 13.88
N ASN A 217 42.59 3.92 14.41
CA ASN A 217 43.05 2.54 14.43
C ASN A 217 42.01 1.62 13.77
N TYR A 218 42.11 1.45 12.46
CA TYR A 218 41.20 0.60 11.68
C TYR A 218 41.29 -0.87 12.07
N GLU A 219 42.49 -1.33 12.42
CA GLU A 219 42.73 -2.73 12.74
C GLU A 219 41.87 -3.19 13.93
N ASP A 220 41.90 -2.42 15.02
CA ASP A 220 41.15 -2.74 16.23
C ASP A 220 39.64 -2.73 15.97
N ALA A 221 39.16 -1.76 15.19
CA ALA A 221 37.76 -1.66 14.79
C ALA A 221 37.31 -2.83 13.89
N PHE A 222 38.11 -3.20 12.89
CA PHE A 222 37.80 -4.29 11.98
C PHE A 222 37.83 -5.65 12.68
N LYS A 223 38.85 -5.94 13.50
CA LYS A 223 38.91 -7.17 14.29
C LYS A 223 37.74 -7.26 15.29
N THR A 224 37.36 -6.14 15.91
CA THR A 224 36.21 -6.09 16.83
C THR A 224 34.89 -6.41 16.12
N THR A 225 34.65 -5.81 14.95
CA THR A 225 33.46 -6.11 14.14
C THR A 225 33.49 -7.55 13.63
N ALA A 226 34.65 -8.06 13.20
CA ALA A 226 34.81 -9.44 12.76
C ALA A 226 34.46 -10.44 13.88
N ASN A 227 34.91 -10.18 15.12
CA ASN A 227 34.50 -10.97 16.28
C ASN A 227 32.98 -11.01 16.48
N TRP A 228 32.27 -9.89 16.26
CA TRP A 228 30.81 -9.89 16.36
C TRP A 228 30.16 -10.80 15.32
N PHE A 229 30.55 -10.70 14.05
CA PHE A 229 30.04 -11.58 13.00
C PHE A 229 30.39 -13.06 13.23
N GLN A 230 31.60 -13.35 13.73
CA GLN A 230 32.01 -14.71 14.06
C GLN A 230 31.17 -15.27 15.22
N ASN A 231 30.89 -14.47 16.25
CA ASN A 231 30.00 -14.87 17.33
C ASN A 231 28.56 -15.11 16.84
N LEU A 232 28.03 -14.29 15.93
CA LEU A 232 26.72 -14.53 15.30
C LEU A 232 26.70 -15.86 14.54
N LYS A 233 27.75 -16.11 13.75
CA LYS A 233 27.94 -17.36 12.99
C LYS A 233 27.99 -18.58 13.93
N ASP A 234 28.75 -18.49 15.01
CA ASP A 234 28.88 -19.58 16.00
C ASP A 234 27.57 -19.80 16.78
N ALA A 235 26.76 -18.75 16.96
CA ALA A 235 25.43 -18.83 17.54
C ALA A 235 24.36 -19.33 16.55
N GLY A 236 24.72 -19.58 15.28
CA GLY A 236 23.79 -20.03 14.24
C GLY A 236 22.83 -18.93 13.75
N VAL A 237 23.15 -17.66 13.99
CA VAL A 237 22.35 -16.53 13.47
C VAL A 237 22.59 -16.40 11.98
N THR A 238 21.51 -16.51 11.20
CA THR A 238 21.51 -16.41 9.74
C THR A 238 21.09 -15.01 9.30
N GLY A 239 21.68 -14.50 8.22
CA GLY A 239 21.30 -13.23 7.62
C GLY A 239 22.39 -12.68 6.70
N ASN A 240 22.06 -11.69 5.90
CA ASN A 240 23.02 -10.98 5.07
C ASN A 240 23.90 -10.10 5.97
N ASN A 241 25.20 -10.39 5.98
CA ASN A 241 26.18 -9.61 6.72
C ASN A 241 26.62 -8.42 5.86
N GLN A 242 26.46 -7.21 6.39
CA GLN A 242 26.87 -5.98 5.73
C GLN A 242 27.55 -5.04 6.72
N THR A 243 28.53 -4.27 6.25
CA THR A 243 29.27 -3.33 7.08
C THR A 243 29.37 -1.97 6.41
N PHE A 244 29.09 -0.93 7.18
CA PHE A 244 29.30 0.46 6.81
C PHE A 244 30.47 1.00 7.60
N PHE A 245 31.56 1.29 6.90
CA PHE A 245 32.79 1.79 7.48
C PHE A 245 32.91 3.29 7.24
N ILE A 246 32.77 4.07 8.31
CA ILE A 246 32.65 5.53 8.27
C ILE A 246 33.88 6.15 8.93
N THR A 247 34.63 6.96 8.19
CA THR A 247 35.88 7.59 8.68
C THR A 247 36.19 8.88 7.92
N ASP A 248 37.01 9.75 8.51
CA ASP A 248 37.48 10.99 7.89
C ASP A 248 39.00 11.04 7.65
N GLY A 249 39.73 10.00 8.05
CA GLY A 249 41.20 10.02 8.01
C GLY A 249 41.81 8.64 7.96
N GLN A 250 43.00 8.54 7.36
CA GLN A 250 43.75 7.29 7.20
C GLN A 250 44.20 6.69 8.55
N PRO A 251 44.52 5.38 8.65
CA PRO A 251 44.91 4.76 9.91
C PRO A 251 46.28 5.27 10.39
N THR A 252 46.32 5.79 11.61
CA THR A 252 47.52 6.36 12.27
C THR A 252 48.05 5.52 13.44
N TYR A 253 47.30 4.47 13.82
CA TYR A 253 47.65 3.49 14.85
C TYR A 253 47.34 2.05 14.37
N TYR A 254 48.01 1.09 15.00
CA TYR A 254 47.86 -0.37 14.79
C TYR A 254 48.24 -1.13 16.07
N GLN A 255 48.05 -2.45 16.10
CA GLN A 255 48.45 -3.32 17.20
C GLN A 255 49.78 -4.02 16.92
N THR A 256 50.65 -4.06 17.93
CA THR A 256 51.94 -4.76 17.86
C THR A 256 52.10 -5.75 19.00
N GLY A 257 53.01 -6.70 18.83
CA GLY A 257 53.31 -7.71 19.84
C GLY A 257 52.13 -8.64 20.13
N GLU A 258 51.34 -8.97 19.11
CA GLU A 258 50.16 -9.82 19.20
C GLU A 258 50.50 -11.21 19.77
N ARG A 259 49.81 -11.56 20.85
CA ARG A 259 49.94 -12.86 21.54
C ARG A 259 48.57 -13.51 21.63
N THR A 260 48.35 -14.46 20.74
CA THR A 260 47.10 -15.21 20.65
C THR A 260 47.01 -16.27 21.76
N ASN A 261 45.87 -16.32 22.46
CA ASN A 261 45.51 -17.37 23.44
C ASN A 261 46.61 -17.78 24.45
N PRO A 262 47.23 -16.85 25.20
CA PRO A 262 48.26 -17.20 26.17
C PRO A 262 47.73 -18.14 27.26
N THR A 263 48.58 -19.05 27.73
CA THR A 263 48.24 -19.92 28.86
C THR A 263 48.26 -19.13 30.18
N LEU A 264 47.13 -19.10 30.88
CA LEU A 264 47.00 -18.47 32.19
C LEU A 264 47.57 -19.39 33.27
N ILE A 265 47.09 -20.64 33.32
CA ILE A 265 47.54 -21.65 34.30
C ILE A 265 48.02 -22.90 33.59
N THR A 266 49.20 -23.36 34.00
CA THR A 266 49.71 -24.67 33.64
C THR A 266 49.53 -25.62 34.82
N TYR A 267 48.87 -26.75 34.61
CA TYR A 267 48.77 -27.80 35.61
C TYR A 267 49.78 -28.91 35.36
N SER A 268 50.17 -29.63 36.41
CA SER A 268 50.95 -30.86 36.30
C SER A 268 50.01 -32.07 36.18
N GLY A 269 50.41 -33.06 35.37
CA GLY A 269 49.62 -34.28 35.16
C GLY A 269 48.57 -34.18 34.04
N SER A 270 47.44 -34.84 34.19
CA SER A 270 46.38 -34.98 33.16
C SER A 270 45.33 -33.87 33.14
N LYS A 271 45.44 -32.86 34.01
CA LYS A 271 44.50 -31.72 34.04
C LYS A 271 44.84 -30.73 32.92
N ALA A 272 43.83 -30.36 32.13
CA ALA A 272 44.00 -29.39 31.04
C ALA A 272 44.38 -28.00 31.56
N ASN A 273 45.32 -27.35 30.87
CA ASN A 273 45.74 -25.97 31.16
C ASN A 273 44.57 -24.99 30.98
N VAL A 274 44.59 -23.90 31.74
CA VAL A 274 43.65 -22.79 31.55
C VAL A 274 44.29 -21.81 30.58
N THR A 275 43.68 -21.64 29.41
CA THR A 275 44.09 -20.62 28.44
C THR A 275 43.21 -19.38 28.56
N MET A 276 43.68 -18.26 27.99
CA MET A 276 42.97 -16.99 28.04
C MET A 276 41.59 -17.10 27.39
N ASP A 277 41.53 -17.59 26.15
CA ASP A 277 40.25 -17.68 25.42
C ASP A 277 39.29 -18.66 26.08
N GLY A 278 39.81 -19.80 26.59
CA GLY A 278 39.00 -20.76 27.33
C GLY A 278 38.38 -20.14 28.59
N TYR A 279 39.11 -19.28 29.31
CA TYR A 279 38.57 -18.58 30.46
C TYR A 279 37.57 -17.48 30.05
N LEU A 280 37.93 -16.61 29.10
CA LEU A 280 37.07 -15.50 28.66
C LEU A 280 35.75 -16.00 28.08
N SER A 281 35.78 -17.08 27.31
CA SER A 281 34.60 -17.75 26.78
C SER A 281 33.70 -18.30 27.92
N SER A 282 34.30 -18.91 28.95
CA SER A 282 33.53 -19.49 30.08
C SER A 282 32.72 -18.47 30.88
N ILE A 283 33.10 -17.20 30.83
CA ILE A 283 32.40 -16.11 31.51
C ILE A 283 31.59 -15.22 30.54
N ASN A 284 31.54 -15.58 29.25
CA ASN A 284 30.94 -14.77 28.18
C ASN A 284 31.45 -13.31 28.22
N TYR A 285 32.77 -13.16 28.31
CA TYR A 285 33.42 -11.87 28.49
C TYR A 285 33.02 -10.86 27.40
N LYS A 286 32.71 -9.63 27.81
CA LYS A 286 32.47 -8.48 26.92
C LYS A 286 33.56 -7.42 27.12
N ILE A 287 34.00 -6.78 26.04
CA ILE A 287 34.97 -5.67 26.13
C ILE A 287 34.45 -4.60 27.10
N GLY A 288 35.33 -4.10 27.96
CA GLY A 288 35.02 -3.14 29.03
C GLY A 288 34.52 -3.77 30.34
N GLN A 289 34.26 -5.09 30.37
CA GLN A 289 33.92 -5.80 31.59
C GLN A 289 35.12 -5.89 32.54
N VAL A 290 34.92 -5.47 33.80
CA VAL A 290 35.94 -5.62 34.85
C VAL A 290 35.91 -7.04 35.40
N VAL A 291 37.06 -7.69 35.43
CA VAL A 291 37.25 -9.02 36.03
C VAL A 291 38.28 -8.92 37.15
N ASN A 292 37.98 -9.50 38.30
CA ASN A 292 38.94 -9.67 39.39
C ASN A 292 38.66 -10.99 40.09
N VAL A 293 39.42 -12.02 39.75
CA VAL A 293 39.16 -13.39 40.21
C VAL A 293 40.46 -14.08 40.63
N ASN A 294 40.36 -14.96 41.62
CA ASN A 294 41.38 -15.97 41.88
C ASN A 294 41.04 -17.20 41.05
N LEU A 295 41.83 -17.46 40.00
CA LEU A 295 41.66 -18.63 39.14
C LEU A 295 41.97 -19.94 39.89
N ASP A 296 42.87 -19.88 40.87
CA ASP A 296 43.10 -20.90 41.89
C ASP A 296 43.72 -20.27 43.16
N SER A 297 44.26 -21.08 44.08
CA SER A 297 44.87 -20.62 45.33
C SER A 297 46.12 -19.74 45.16
N SER A 298 46.70 -19.69 43.96
CA SER A 298 48.00 -19.07 43.71
C SER A 298 48.00 -18.13 42.50
N ASN A 299 46.94 -18.11 41.69
CA ASN A 299 46.87 -17.32 40.47
C ASN A 299 45.66 -16.37 40.52
N ARG A 300 45.91 -15.06 40.44
CA ARG A 300 44.87 -14.02 40.38
C ARG A 300 44.89 -13.34 39.02
N LEU A 301 43.74 -13.28 38.36
CA LEU A 301 43.52 -12.60 37.09
C LEU A 301 42.72 -11.33 37.33
N THR A 302 43.19 -10.22 36.77
CA THR A 302 42.45 -8.95 36.73
C THR A 302 42.35 -8.43 35.31
N ILE A 303 41.20 -7.90 34.94
CA ILE A 303 40.96 -7.15 33.70
C ILE A 303 40.24 -5.87 34.11
N ASP A 304 40.78 -4.70 33.76
CA ASP A 304 40.12 -3.42 34.04
C ASP A 304 39.14 -3.01 32.93
N SER A 305 38.47 -1.87 33.11
CA SER A 305 37.49 -1.35 32.15
C SER A 305 38.10 -0.90 30.82
N SER A 306 39.42 -0.79 30.74
CA SER A 306 40.17 -0.50 29.52
C SER A 306 40.72 -1.78 28.86
N GLY A 307 40.35 -2.96 29.37
CA GLY A 307 40.79 -4.25 28.84
C GLY A 307 42.21 -4.64 29.24
N ASN A 308 42.86 -3.95 30.18
CA ASN A 308 44.21 -4.32 30.61
C ASN A 308 44.17 -5.57 31.48
N LEU A 309 44.65 -6.68 30.92
CA LEU A 309 44.76 -7.96 31.60
C LEU A 309 46.07 -8.03 32.38
N ASN A 310 46.00 -8.47 33.64
CA ASN A 310 47.16 -8.80 34.46
C ASN A 310 46.96 -10.12 35.20
N LEU A 311 47.94 -11.02 35.11
CA LEU A 311 47.96 -12.28 35.83
C LEU A 311 49.08 -12.30 36.87
N TYR A 312 48.69 -12.37 38.14
CA TYR A 312 49.61 -12.45 39.28
C TYR A 312 49.73 -13.90 39.75
N LYS A 313 50.96 -14.40 39.91
CA LYS A 313 51.25 -15.76 40.38
C LYS A 313 51.91 -15.76 41.74
N ASN A 314 51.57 -16.75 42.57
CA ASN A 314 52.13 -17.03 43.89
C ASN A 314 52.16 -15.82 44.85
N GLY A 315 51.13 -14.97 44.81
CA GLY A 315 51.06 -13.77 45.66
C GLY A 315 52.05 -12.65 45.28
N SER A 316 52.68 -12.72 44.09
CA SER A 316 53.56 -11.67 43.56
C SER A 316 52.81 -10.35 43.34
N TYR A 317 53.49 -9.23 43.61
CA TYR A 317 53.04 -7.88 43.25
C TYR A 317 53.27 -7.55 41.77
N PHE A 318 54.13 -8.29 41.07
CA PHE A 318 54.39 -8.14 39.64
C PHE A 318 53.57 -9.15 38.83
N SER A 319 52.97 -8.68 37.74
CA SER A 319 52.24 -9.54 36.80
C SER A 319 53.22 -10.41 36.01
N SER A 320 52.86 -11.69 35.88
CA SER A 320 53.58 -12.70 35.08
C SER A 320 53.16 -12.69 33.61
N LEU A 321 51.99 -12.13 33.33
CA LEU A 321 51.42 -11.89 32.02
C LEU A 321 50.64 -10.59 32.11
N SER A 322 50.91 -9.66 31.20
CA SER A 322 50.17 -8.42 31.06
C SER A 322 50.04 -8.02 29.60
N GLY A 323 48.98 -7.30 29.28
CA GLY A 323 48.71 -6.73 27.96
C GLY A 323 47.30 -6.16 27.89
N SER A 324 46.98 -5.45 26.83
CA SER A 324 45.63 -4.96 26.56
C SER A 324 44.90 -5.99 25.70
N LEU A 325 43.67 -6.33 26.09
CA LEU A 325 42.82 -7.26 25.35
C LEU A 325 42.25 -6.56 24.12
N HIS A 326 42.52 -7.15 22.96
CA HIS A 326 41.94 -6.75 21.68
C HIS A 326 41.27 -7.94 21.01
N ALA A 327 40.27 -7.67 20.16
CA ALA A 327 39.65 -8.70 19.35
C ALA A 327 40.67 -9.28 18.36
N GLN A 328 40.63 -10.59 18.09
CA GLN A 328 41.45 -11.23 17.05
C GLN A 328 40.76 -11.26 15.67
N GLY A 329 39.43 -11.14 15.64
CA GLY A 329 38.60 -11.26 14.45
C GLY A 329 38.07 -12.68 14.19
N ASP A 330 38.44 -13.67 15.00
CA ASP A 330 37.99 -15.06 14.92
C ASP A 330 37.04 -15.48 16.06
N GLY A 331 36.45 -14.49 16.75
CA GLY A 331 35.59 -14.68 17.92
C GLY A 331 36.36 -14.73 19.25
N THR A 332 37.70 -14.71 19.21
CA THR A 332 38.57 -14.76 20.39
C THR A 332 39.34 -13.45 20.64
N TYR A 333 40.20 -13.43 21.66
CA TYR A 333 40.91 -12.23 22.08
C TYR A 333 42.42 -12.43 22.10
N GLU A 334 43.18 -11.39 21.79
CA GLU A 334 44.65 -11.36 21.88
C GLU A 334 45.10 -10.41 22.98
N LEU A 335 46.34 -10.58 23.41
CA LEU A 335 47.07 -9.52 24.09
C LEU A 335 47.99 -8.83 23.09
N SER A 336 47.81 -7.54 22.92
CA SER A 336 48.66 -6.71 22.07
C SER A 336 48.93 -5.36 22.71
N SER A 337 49.66 -4.49 22.02
CA SER A 337 50.01 -3.15 22.46
C SER A 337 49.87 -2.16 21.32
N LEU A 338 49.36 -0.97 21.63
CA LEU A 338 49.20 0.10 20.66
C LEU A 338 50.56 0.55 20.10
N ALA A 339 50.65 0.67 18.78
CA ALA A 339 51.79 1.21 18.04
C ALA A 339 51.33 2.20 16.95
N GLY A 340 52.27 3.00 16.44
CA GLY A 340 52.00 4.07 15.48
C GLY A 340 52.34 5.46 16.03
N GLN A 341 52.45 6.44 15.12
CA GLN A 341 52.82 7.82 15.45
C GLN A 341 51.61 8.72 15.71
N GLY A 342 50.40 8.26 15.42
CA GLY A 342 49.15 8.99 15.65
C GLY A 342 48.94 10.25 14.81
N SER A 343 49.82 10.53 13.86
CA SER A 343 49.81 11.77 13.05
C SER A 343 49.78 11.54 11.54
N TYR A 344 50.16 10.36 11.06
CA TYR A 344 50.12 9.99 9.65
C TYR A 344 50.07 8.46 9.51
N ALA A 345 49.64 7.98 8.33
CA ALA A 345 49.68 6.58 7.98
C ALA A 345 51.07 6.18 7.44
N ASP A 346 51.56 5.01 7.85
CA ASP A 346 52.81 4.42 7.38
C ASP A 346 52.59 3.00 6.83
N SER A 347 53.69 2.30 6.50
CA SER A 347 53.61 0.94 5.98
C SER A 347 52.98 -0.05 6.95
N ASP A 348 53.20 0.13 8.25
CA ASP A 348 52.72 -0.79 9.27
C ASP A 348 51.24 -0.52 9.57
N THR A 349 50.83 0.75 9.70
CA THR A 349 49.40 1.08 9.89
C THR A 349 48.58 0.61 8.70
N THR A 350 49.09 0.77 7.47
CA THR A 350 48.41 0.34 6.24
C THR A 350 48.39 -1.18 6.09
N SER A 351 49.49 -1.88 6.44
CA SER A 351 49.55 -3.34 6.30
C SER A 351 48.65 -4.05 7.30
N ASN A 352 48.64 -3.60 8.56
CA ASN A 352 47.82 -4.22 9.60
C ASN A 352 46.32 -3.94 9.39
N SER A 353 45.95 -2.70 9.04
CA SER A 353 44.57 -2.37 8.71
C SER A 353 44.03 -3.17 7.52
N LYS A 354 44.82 -3.37 6.45
CA LYS A 354 44.44 -4.24 5.32
C LYS A 354 44.29 -5.71 5.72
N SER A 355 45.16 -6.20 6.60
CA SER A 355 45.09 -7.57 7.10
C SER A 355 43.82 -7.78 7.93
N ALA A 356 43.49 -6.84 8.81
CA ALA A 356 42.26 -6.86 9.59
C ALA A 356 41.00 -6.69 8.72
N PHE A 357 41.06 -5.84 7.69
CA PHE A 357 39.98 -5.71 6.71
C PHE A 357 39.72 -7.03 5.98
N ALA A 358 40.76 -7.79 5.61
CA ALA A 358 40.60 -9.09 4.98
C ALA A 358 39.90 -10.11 5.92
N VAL A 359 40.20 -10.05 7.23
CA VAL A 359 39.50 -10.87 8.24
C VAL A 359 38.03 -10.47 8.35
N LEU A 360 37.72 -9.18 8.41
CA LEU A 360 36.34 -8.68 8.43
C LEU A 360 35.58 -9.05 7.14
N LYS A 361 36.19 -8.86 5.97
CA LYS A 361 35.59 -9.16 4.66
C LYS A 361 35.25 -10.64 4.49
N ALA A 362 36.00 -11.54 5.13
CA ALA A 362 35.69 -12.97 5.13
C ALA A 362 34.39 -13.31 5.86
N LEU A 363 33.93 -12.45 6.77
CA LEU A 363 32.71 -12.63 7.58
C LEU A 363 31.57 -11.70 7.15
N SER A 364 31.90 -10.52 6.62
CA SER A 364 30.99 -9.52 6.07
C SER A 364 31.44 -9.18 4.66
N PRO A 365 30.97 -9.92 3.63
CA PRO A 365 31.49 -9.77 2.26
C PRO A 365 31.10 -8.43 1.61
N ASN A 366 30.06 -7.76 2.15
CA ASN A 366 29.55 -6.49 1.66
C ASN A 366 29.97 -5.37 2.62
N ILE A 367 31.13 -4.76 2.37
CA ILE A 367 31.64 -3.62 3.14
C ILE A 367 31.61 -2.39 2.25
N GLU A 368 30.87 -1.37 2.69
CA GLU A 368 30.76 -0.05 2.07
C GLU A 368 31.60 0.94 2.88
N ALA A 369 32.57 1.59 2.25
CA ALA A 369 33.40 2.61 2.86
C ALA A 369 32.85 4.01 2.56
N ILE A 370 32.65 4.81 3.62
CA ILE A 370 32.06 6.14 3.57
C ILE A 370 33.05 7.15 4.15
N GLY A 371 33.59 8.00 3.28
CA GLY A 371 34.46 9.11 3.66
C GLY A 371 33.63 10.31 4.07
N ILE A 372 33.97 10.91 5.21
CA ILE A 372 33.37 12.17 5.67
C ILE A 372 34.47 13.22 5.82
N GLY A 373 34.18 14.48 5.50
CA GLY A 373 35.17 15.55 5.61
C GLY A 373 36.15 15.60 4.43
N SER A 374 37.20 16.40 4.57
CA SER A 374 38.17 16.69 3.50
C SER A 374 39.47 15.88 3.58
N ASP A 375 39.72 15.24 4.72
CA ASP A 375 41.04 14.68 5.06
C ASP A 375 41.23 13.25 4.52
N ILE A 376 40.17 12.67 3.96
CA ILE A 376 40.18 11.39 3.25
C ILE A 376 39.45 11.50 1.92
N ASN A 377 39.98 10.83 0.89
CA ASN A 377 39.34 10.77 -0.42
C ASN A 377 39.01 9.32 -0.82
N THR A 378 38.23 9.17 -1.91
CA THR A 378 37.76 7.86 -2.36
C THR A 378 38.89 6.90 -2.76
N ASN A 379 40.08 7.37 -3.16
CA ASN A 379 41.21 6.47 -3.45
C ASN A 379 41.80 5.86 -2.18
N ASP A 380 41.81 6.62 -1.08
CA ASP A 380 42.33 6.14 0.20
C ASP A 380 41.39 5.09 0.83
N LEU A 381 40.09 5.20 0.56
CA LEU A 381 39.06 4.27 1.03
C LEU A 381 38.85 3.05 0.16
N LYS A 382 39.21 3.12 -1.13
CA LYS A 382 39.05 2.02 -2.08
C LYS A 382 39.60 0.65 -1.60
N PRO A 383 40.71 0.57 -0.86
CA PRO A 383 41.18 -0.71 -0.30
C PRO A 383 40.28 -1.32 0.79
N TYR A 384 39.41 -0.52 1.38
CA TYR A 384 38.50 -0.89 2.48
C TYR A 384 37.03 -0.95 2.02
N ASP A 385 36.83 -0.97 0.72
CA ASP A 385 35.52 -1.04 0.09
C ASP A 385 35.41 -2.30 -0.77
N SER A 386 34.25 -2.94 -0.74
CA SER A 386 34.08 -4.26 -1.34
C SER A 386 33.85 -4.23 -2.84
N ASP A 387 33.16 -3.20 -3.35
CA ASP A 387 32.91 -3.02 -4.79
C ASP A 387 33.90 -2.04 -5.44
N GLY A 388 34.68 -1.33 -4.62
CA GLY A 388 35.72 -0.40 -5.03
C GLY A 388 35.19 0.99 -5.38
N VAL A 389 33.97 1.33 -4.94
CA VAL A 389 33.30 2.62 -5.17
C VAL A 389 32.87 3.26 -3.84
N PRO A 390 33.82 3.79 -3.04
CA PRO A 390 33.48 4.42 -1.76
C PRO A 390 32.58 5.65 -1.91
N GLN A 391 31.69 5.84 -0.94
CA GLN A 391 30.83 7.02 -0.83
C GLN A 391 31.52 8.19 -0.11
N THR A 392 31.02 9.40 -0.35
CA THR A 392 31.53 10.65 0.25
C THR A 392 30.57 11.29 1.25
N ASN A 393 29.44 10.64 1.55
CA ASN A 393 28.46 11.10 2.53
C ASN A 393 27.57 9.92 2.98
N ILE A 394 26.90 10.07 4.12
CA ILE A 394 25.89 9.13 4.59
C ILE A 394 24.53 9.57 4.04
N ASP A 395 24.04 8.91 2.99
CA ASP A 395 22.68 9.11 2.49
C ASP A 395 21.74 8.06 3.11
N ALA A 396 20.84 8.51 3.98
CA ALA A 396 19.92 7.63 4.69
C ALA A 396 18.97 6.86 3.75
N SER A 397 18.62 7.44 2.60
CA SER A 397 17.71 6.82 1.63
C SER A 397 18.44 5.76 0.82
N ASN A 398 19.65 6.05 0.34
CA ASN A 398 20.46 5.05 -0.37
C ASN A 398 20.85 3.89 0.54
N LEU A 399 21.14 4.20 1.81
CA LEU A 399 21.51 3.22 2.82
C LEU A 399 20.31 2.35 3.22
N ALA A 400 19.13 2.93 3.41
CA ALA A 400 17.90 2.17 3.64
C ALA A 400 17.50 1.30 2.43
N ASN A 401 17.63 1.83 1.21
CA ASN A 401 17.34 1.09 -0.02
C ASN A 401 18.31 -0.08 -0.23
N ALA A 402 19.60 0.11 0.06
CA ALA A 402 20.62 -0.94 0.00
C ALA A 402 20.44 -2.03 1.07
N ILE A 403 19.86 -1.69 2.23
CA ILE A 403 19.63 -2.60 3.34
C ILE A 403 18.30 -3.36 3.19
N LEU A 404 17.23 -2.71 2.76
CA LEU A 404 15.92 -3.37 2.79
C LEU A 404 15.71 -4.26 1.57
N GLY A 405 16.30 -3.91 0.42
CA GLY A 405 15.68 -4.29 -0.84
C GLY A 405 14.29 -3.65 -0.90
N HIS A 406 13.94 -3.03 -2.01
CA HIS A 406 12.56 -2.66 -2.21
C HIS A 406 11.67 -3.90 -2.04
N THR A 407 10.52 -3.75 -1.38
CA THR A 407 9.39 -4.64 -1.64
C THR A 407 9.08 -4.48 -3.12
N GLU A 408 9.48 -5.43 -3.96
CA GLU A 408 8.76 -5.63 -5.21
C GLU A 408 7.41 -6.20 -4.81
N ALA A 409 6.39 -5.33 -4.83
CA ALA A 409 5.07 -5.82 -5.21
C ALA A 409 5.29 -6.57 -6.53
N THR A 410 5.03 -7.86 -6.54
CA THR A 410 4.69 -8.51 -7.81
C THR A 410 3.53 -7.69 -8.37
N LEU A 411 3.71 -7.13 -9.56
CA LEU A 411 2.63 -6.43 -10.25
C LEU A 411 1.44 -7.41 -10.28
N PRO A 412 0.24 -7.00 -9.85
CA PRO A 412 -1.00 -7.71 -10.13
C PRO A 412 -1.02 -8.30 -11.53
N GLY A 413 -1.60 -9.50 -11.63
CA GLY A 413 -1.70 -10.23 -12.90
C GLY A 413 -2.56 -9.45 -13.88
N ASN A 414 -2.27 -9.60 -15.18
CA ASN A 414 -3.20 -9.17 -16.22
C ASN A 414 -4.26 -10.26 -16.37
N ASP A 415 -5.46 -10.02 -15.87
CA ASP A 415 -6.50 -11.02 -15.71
C ASP A 415 -7.52 -11.01 -16.86
N THR A 416 -8.20 -12.13 -17.05
CA THR A 416 -9.31 -12.25 -17.98
C THR A 416 -10.49 -12.91 -17.27
N VAL A 417 -11.49 -12.11 -16.91
CA VAL A 417 -12.65 -12.55 -16.14
C VAL A 417 -13.90 -12.45 -16.99
N ASN A 418 -14.66 -13.54 -17.08
CA ASN A 418 -16.02 -13.56 -17.62
C ASN A 418 -16.98 -13.88 -16.46
N ALA A 419 -17.91 -12.98 -16.15
CA ALA A 419 -18.78 -13.13 -14.97
C ALA A 419 -19.97 -14.07 -15.25
N GLY A 420 -20.57 -14.00 -16.43
CA GLY A 420 -21.53 -15.01 -16.90
C GLY A 420 -22.93 -14.43 -17.05
N ASP A 421 -23.94 -15.16 -16.55
CA ASP A 421 -25.30 -14.61 -16.45
C ASP A 421 -25.53 -14.21 -14.98
N GLY A 422 -26.16 -13.07 -14.72
CA GLY A 422 -26.31 -12.56 -13.37
C GLY A 422 -26.15 -11.05 -13.33
N ASN A 423 -26.53 -10.42 -12.22
CA ASN A 423 -26.01 -9.08 -11.95
C ASN A 423 -24.73 -9.32 -11.16
N ASP A 424 -23.59 -9.07 -11.78
CA ASP A 424 -22.29 -9.48 -11.26
C ASP A 424 -21.46 -8.28 -10.85
N ILE A 425 -20.52 -8.52 -9.93
CA ILE A 425 -19.54 -7.52 -9.51
C ILE A 425 -18.15 -8.09 -9.71
N VAL A 426 -17.38 -7.44 -10.57
CA VAL A 426 -16.03 -7.88 -10.93
C VAL A 426 -15.02 -6.81 -10.57
N PHE A 427 -14.01 -7.21 -9.82
CA PHE A 427 -12.80 -6.42 -9.56
C PHE A 427 -11.66 -7.04 -10.35
N GLY A 428 -11.04 -6.27 -11.24
CA GLY A 428 -9.81 -6.65 -11.93
C GLY A 428 -8.69 -6.88 -10.92
N ASP A 429 -8.24 -5.82 -10.27
CA ASP A 429 -7.20 -5.95 -9.25
C ASP A 429 -7.66 -6.25 -7.81
N LEU A 430 -6.63 -6.36 -6.97
CA LEU A 430 -6.69 -6.61 -5.55
C LEU A 430 -7.56 -5.61 -4.77
N ILE A 431 -8.58 -6.13 -4.11
CA ILE A 431 -9.39 -5.40 -3.12
C ILE A 431 -8.65 -5.31 -1.77
N MET A 432 -8.38 -4.09 -1.30
CA MET A 432 -7.79 -3.86 0.03
C MET A 432 -8.30 -2.57 0.66
N PHE A 433 -8.61 -2.62 1.95
CA PHE A 433 -9.04 -1.45 2.73
C PHE A 433 -8.01 -1.11 3.81
N PRO A 434 -7.55 0.15 3.94
CA PRO A 434 -6.48 0.53 4.88
C PRO A 434 -6.72 0.18 6.35
N SER A 435 -7.97 -0.09 6.74
CA SER A 435 -8.39 -0.30 8.13
C SER A 435 -8.99 -1.68 8.39
N VAL A 436 -8.82 -2.62 7.45
CA VAL A 436 -9.32 -3.99 7.50
C VAL A 436 -8.16 -4.93 7.14
N ALA A 437 -7.97 -5.98 7.95
CA ALA A 437 -6.96 -7.00 7.65
C ALA A 437 -7.51 -8.00 6.62
N GLY A 438 -6.65 -8.45 5.71
CA GLY A 438 -7.00 -9.40 4.65
C GLY A 438 -6.92 -8.77 3.26
N ASN A 439 -7.28 -9.55 2.25
CA ASN A 439 -7.32 -9.19 0.83
C ASN A 439 -8.54 -9.82 0.15
N GLY A 440 -8.84 -9.36 -1.07
CA GLY A 440 -9.90 -9.92 -1.91
C GLY A 440 -11.28 -9.90 -1.22
N VAL A 441 -12.05 -10.96 -1.45
CA VAL A 441 -13.40 -11.12 -0.92
C VAL A 441 -13.43 -11.15 0.63
N GLU A 442 -12.41 -11.67 1.30
CA GLU A 442 -12.37 -11.69 2.78
C GLU A 442 -12.19 -10.28 3.36
N ALA A 443 -11.40 -9.43 2.68
CA ALA A 443 -11.29 -8.02 3.02
C ALA A 443 -12.62 -7.29 2.80
N LEU A 444 -13.31 -7.57 1.68
CA LEU A 444 -14.63 -7.02 1.39
C LEU A 444 -15.66 -7.42 2.45
N GLN A 445 -15.74 -8.71 2.78
CA GLN A 445 -16.65 -9.22 3.81
C GLN A 445 -16.43 -8.50 5.15
N SER A 446 -15.16 -8.38 5.56
CA SER A 446 -14.78 -7.72 6.81
C SER A 446 -15.04 -6.22 6.79
N TYR A 447 -14.86 -5.57 5.64
CA TYR A 447 -15.20 -4.16 5.43
C TYR A 447 -16.70 -3.92 5.55
N VAL A 448 -17.51 -4.68 4.83
CA VAL A 448 -18.98 -4.60 4.88
C VAL A 448 -19.50 -4.84 6.30
N ALA A 449 -18.93 -5.83 7.00
CA ALA A 449 -19.28 -6.10 8.40
C ALA A 449 -19.03 -4.89 9.30
N LYS A 450 -17.88 -4.24 9.13
CA LYS A 450 -17.50 -3.05 9.89
C LYS A 450 -18.43 -1.87 9.60
N GLN A 451 -18.78 -1.64 8.34
CA GLN A 451 -19.65 -0.51 7.95
C GLN A 451 -21.09 -0.70 8.40
N THR A 452 -21.58 -1.94 8.37
CA THR A 452 -22.96 -2.28 8.77
C THR A 452 -23.10 -2.58 10.28
N GLY A 453 -21.99 -2.72 11.00
CA GLY A 453 -21.97 -3.02 12.44
C GLY A 453 -22.41 -4.44 12.79
N VAL A 454 -22.34 -5.38 11.83
CA VAL A 454 -22.64 -6.79 12.02
C VAL A 454 -21.34 -7.61 12.14
N ASP A 455 -21.46 -8.86 12.58
CA ASP A 455 -20.33 -9.78 12.60
C ASP A 455 -19.96 -10.22 11.16
N ALA A 456 -18.68 -10.34 10.84
CA ALA A 456 -18.22 -10.75 9.50
C ALA A 456 -18.79 -12.10 9.07
N SER A 457 -19.01 -13.04 10.02
CA SER A 457 -19.62 -14.34 9.74
C SER A 457 -21.10 -14.27 9.34
N ALA A 458 -21.76 -13.13 9.57
CA ALA A 458 -23.15 -12.87 9.19
C ALA A 458 -23.27 -12.15 7.83
N VAL A 459 -22.15 -11.75 7.21
CA VAL A 459 -22.12 -11.11 5.90
C VAL A 459 -21.98 -12.19 4.83
N ASP A 460 -23.04 -12.44 4.08
CA ASP A 460 -23.05 -13.36 2.94
C ASP A 460 -22.83 -12.62 1.60
N SER A 461 -22.73 -13.37 0.49
CA SER A 461 -22.52 -12.78 -0.84
C SER A 461 -23.62 -11.78 -1.21
N LYS A 462 -24.87 -12.03 -0.81
CA LYS A 462 -25.97 -11.11 -1.05
C LYS A 462 -25.75 -9.78 -0.32
N ALA A 463 -25.33 -9.81 0.94
CA ALA A 463 -25.05 -8.61 1.72
C ALA A 463 -23.87 -7.82 1.13
N MET A 464 -22.81 -8.50 0.69
CA MET A 464 -21.68 -7.84 0.02
C MET A 464 -22.10 -7.21 -1.31
N HIS A 465 -22.82 -7.96 -2.14
CA HIS A 465 -23.29 -7.50 -3.44
C HIS A 465 -24.17 -6.25 -3.30
N GLN A 466 -25.12 -6.29 -2.35
CA GLN A 466 -25.97 -5.15 -2.03
C GLN A 466 -25.14 -3.95 -1.58
N TYR A 467 -24.20 -4.14 -0.66
CA TYR A 467 -23.41 -3.04 -0.12
C TYR A 467 -22.57 -2.37 -1.21
N VAL A 468 -21.88 -3.14 -2.05
CA VAL A 468 -21.06 -2.60 -3.15
C VAL A 468 -21.93 -1.85 -4.15
N THR A 469 -23.07 -2.42 -4.57
CA THR A 469 -24.02 -1.76 -5.49
C THR A 469 -24.52 -0.42 -4.95
N GLU A 470 -24.76 -0.33 -3.64
CA GLU A 470 -25.24 0.90 -2.99
C GLU A 470 -24.11 1.92 -2.71
N HIS A 471 -22.84 1.49 -2.70
CA HIS A 471 -21.69 2.30 -2.28
C HIS A 471 -20.51 2.20 -3.27
N ILE A 472 -20.80 2.17 -4.58
CA ILE A 472 -19.81 1.96 -5.66
C ILE A 472 -18.57 2.85 -5.51
N SER A 473 -18.74 4.11 -5.13
CA SER A 473 -17.64 5.07 -4.97
C SER A 473 -16.65 4.72 -3.84
N GLU A 474 -16.99 3.85 -2.89
CA GLU A 474 -16.06 3.35 -1.87
C GLU A 474 -15.07 2.32 -2.43
N PHE A 475 -15.38 1.74 -3.59
CA PHE A 475 -14.66 0.63 -4.21
C PHE A 475 -13.95 1.01 -5.52
N ASP A 476 -14.15 2.25 -5.98
CA ASP A 476 -13.39 2.87 -7.08
C ASP A 476 -12.01 3.31 -6.58
N ILE A 477 -11.11 2.32 -6.42
CA ILE A 477 -9.77 2.50 -5.85
C ILE A 477 -8.69 1.98 -6.81
N SER A 478 -7.84 2.87 -7.32
CA SER A 478 -6.73 2.48 -8.21
C SER A 478 -5.36 2.62 -7.54
N ARG A 479 -4.40 1.77 -7.94
CA ARG A 479 -2.98 1.88 -7.58
C ARG A 479 -2.11 2.04 -8.81
N THR A 480 -0.87 2.51 -8.61
CA THR A 480 0.06 2.84 -9.70
C THR A 480 0.66 1.64 -10.42
N SER A 481 0.31 0.42 -10.02
CA SER A 481 1.00 -0.80 -10.45
C SER A 481 0.06 -1.97 -10.67
N ASP A 482 -1.24 -1.71 -10.66
CA ASP A 482 -2.31 -2.65 -10.97
C ASP A 482 -2.20 -3.13 -12.45
N GLY A 483 -2.84 -4.26 -12.78
CA GLY A 483 -2.68 -5.05 -14.00
C GLY A 483 -3.46 -4.51 -15.22
N ASP A 484 -3.10 -4.93 -16.44
CA ASP A 484 -3.95 -4.62 -17.62
C ASP A 484 -5.00 -5.73 -17.80
N ASP A 485 -6.23 -5.50 -17.38
CA ASP A 485 -7.26 -6.53 -17.24
C ASP A 485 -8.29 -6.59 -18.37
N LYS A 486 -8.97 -7.73 -18.49
CA LYS A 486 -10.10 -7.95 -19.39
C LYS A 486 -11.30 -8.47 -18.65
N LEU A 487 -12.29 -7.62 -18.43
CA LEU A 487 -13.47 -7.92 -17.64
C LEU A 487 -14.70 -7.97 -18.56
N PHE A 488 -15.42 -9.08 -18.54
CA PHE A 488 -16.66 -9.29 -19.29
C PHE A 488 -17.79 -9.56 -18.30
N GLY A 489 -18.79 -8.68 -18.24
CA GLY A 489 -19.98 -8.82 -17.39
C GLY A 489 -20.85 -9.98 -17.88
N GLY A 490 -21.45 -9.82 -19.05
CA GLY A 490 -22.23 -10.88 -19.69
C GLY A 490 -23.71 -10.51 -19.75
N ASP A 491 -24.59 -11.30 -19.17
CA ASP A 491 -26.04 -11.04 -19.16
C ASP A 491 -26.52 -10.58 -17.78
N GLY A 492 -26.90 -9.32 -17.62
CA GLY A 492 -27.51 -8.75 -16.42
C GLY A 492 -27.02 -7.33 -16.18
N ASN A 493 -27.29 -6.73 -15.02
CA ASN A 493 -26.82 -5.37 -14.74
C ASN A 493 -25.55 -5.47 -13.91
N ASP A 494 -24.39 -5.38 -14.56
CA ASP A 494 -23.10 -5.69 -13.98
C ASP A 494 -22.35 -4.44 -13.49
N ILE A 495 -21.41 -4.64 -12.56
CA ILE A 495 -20.50 -3.61 -12.09
C ILE A 495 -19.06 -4.10 -12.28
N LEU A 496 -18.33 -3.45 -13.17
CA LEU A 496 -16.95 -3.81 -13.50
C LEU A 496 -15.98 -2.72 -13.01
N PHE A 497 -15.03 -3.10 -12.17
CA PHE A 497 -13.95 -2.24 -11.68
C PHE A 497 -12.63 -2.69 -12.31
N GLY A 498 -12.16 -1.96 -13.32
CA GLY A 498 -10.81 -2.11 -13.90
C GLY A 498 -9.74 -1.79 -12.87
N GLN A 499 -9.92 -0.68 -12.15
CA GLN A 499 -9.00 -0.14 -11.14
C GLN A 499 -7.80 0.57 -11.76
N GLY A 500 -6.62 -0.04 -11.86
CA GLY A 500 -5.46 0.64 -12.42
C GLY A 500 -4.78 -0.23 -13.46
N GLY A 501 -4.15 0.37 -14.47
CA GLY A 501 -3.69 -0.40 -15.63
C GLY A 501 -4.52 -0.01 -16.85
N ASN A 502 -4.22 -0.56 -18.03
CA ASN A 502 -4.96 -0.28 -19.26
C ASN A 502 -5.97 -1.39 -19.50
N ASP A 503 -7.18 -1.19 -19.02
CA ASP A 503 -8.16 -2.26 -18.92
C ASP A 503 -9.08 -2.33 -20.14
N THR A 504 -9.68 -3.49 -20.36
CA THR A 504 -10.78 -3.69 -21.31
C THR A 504 -12.00 -4.21 -20.56
N LEU A 505 -13.03 -3.38 -20.44
CA LEU A 505 -14.29 -3.70 -19.78
C LEU A 505 -15.40 -3.82 -20.84
N ASP A 506 -16.17 -4.89 -20.78
CA ASP A 506 -17.32 -5.17 -21.64
C ASP A 506 -18.52 -5.56 -20.77
N GLY A 507 -19.51 -4.67 -20.67
CA GLY A 507 -20.72 -4.87 -19.84
C GLY A 507 -21.57 -6.02 -20.37
N GLY A 508 -21.88 -5.99 -21.66
CA GLY A 508 -22.62 -7.05 -22.33
C GLY A 508 -24.08 -6.68 -22.51
N LYS A 509 -25.01 -7.41 -21.88
CA LYS A 509 -26.45 -7.11 -21.93
C LYS A 509 -26.95 -6.67 -20.56
N GLY A 510 -27.58 -5.52 -20.48
CA GLY A 510 -28.23 -5.00 -19.29
C GLY A 510 -27.83 -3.55 -19.09
N ASN A 511 -28.13 -2.97 -17.93
CA ASN A 511 -27.74 -1.59 -17.65
C ASN A 511 -26.52 -1.64 -16.74
N ASP A 512 -25.34 -1.56 -17.34
CA ASP A 512 -24.08 -1.88 -16.68
C ASP A 512 -23.39 -0.63 -16.14
N ILE A 513 -22.48 -0.83 -15.19
CA ILE A 513 -21.63 0.21 -14.61
C ILE A 513 -20.18 -0.20 -14.82
N LEU A 514 -19.48 0.52 -15.69
CA LEU A 514 -18.09 0.25 -16.02
C LEU A 514 -17.19 1.36 -15.46
N LEU A 515 -16.23 1.00 -14.62
CA LEU A 515 -15.24 1.90 -14.04
C LEU A 515 -13.84 1.47 -14.49
N GLY A 516 -13.24 2.19 -15.44
CA GLY A 516 -11.87 1.96 -15.90
C GLY A 516 -10.86 2.27 -14.79
N GLY A 517 -10.86 3.52 -14.32
CA GLY A 517 -10.10 3.93 -13.15
C GLY A 517 -8.87 4.72 -13.57
N THR A 518 -7.65 4.17 -13.47
CA THR A 518 -6.45 4.86 -13.93
C THR A 518 -5.70 4.08 -15.00
N GLY A 519 -5.50 4.67 -16.16
CA GLY A 519 -4.80 4.06 -17.29
C GLY A 519 -5.47 4.47 -18.59
N ASN A 520 -5.18 3.79 -19.70
CA ASN A 520 -5.86 4.09 -20.96
C ASN A 520 -6.83 2.95 -21.25
N ASP A 521 -8.06 3.12 -20.82
CA ASP A 521 -9.02 2.03 -20.73
C ASP A 521 -9.89 1.94 -21.99
N THR A 522 -10.42 0.75 -22.25
CA THR A 522 -11.42 0.50 -23.28
C THR A 522 -12.70 -0.01 -22.63
N LEU A 523 -13.76 0.80 -22.66
CA LEU A 523 -15.06 0.45 -22.06
C LEU A 523 -16.09 0.25 -23.17
N LEU A 524 -16.81 -0.87 -23.12
CA LEU A 524 -17.90 -1.24 -24.02
C LEU A 524 -19.14 -1.48 -23.16
N GLY A 525 -20.15 -0.60 -23.23
CA GLY A 525 -21.40 -0.74 -22.47
C GLY A 525 -22.20 -1.95 -22.95
N GLY A 526 -22.67 -1.89 -24.20
CA GLY A 526 -23.33 -3.02 -24.86
C GLY A 526 -24.81 -2.77 -25.10
N GLU A 527 -25.67 -3.69 -24.68
CA GLU A 527 -27.13 -3.56 -24.80
C GLU A 527 -27.75 -3.05 -23.50
N GLY A 528 -28.18 -1.80 -23.44
CA GLY A 528 -28.95 -1.24 -22.32
C GLY A 528 -28.56 0.21 -22.06
N ASN A 529 -28.94 0.75 -20.91
CA ASN A 529 -28.61 2.13 -20.56
C ASN A 529 -27.42 2.10 -19.60
N ASP A 530 -26.22 2.27 -20.12
CA ASP A 530 -24.99 2.01 -19.37
C ASP A 530 -24.42 3.27 -18.73
N LEU A 531 -23.64 3.07 -17.66
CA LEU A 531 -22.87 4.11 -16.99
C LEU A 531 -21.38 3.83 -17.15
N LEU A 532 -20.69 4.67 -17.91
CA LEU A 532 -19.28 4.49 -18.25
C LEU A 532 -18.42 5.59 -17.60
N PHE A 533 -17.45 5.17 -16.79
CA PHE A 533 -16.47 6.02 -16.12
C PHE A 533 -15.07 5.64 -16.61
N GLY A 534 -14.49 6.43 -17.53
CA GLY A 534 -13.10 6.22 -17.97
C GLY A 534 -12.10 6.45 -16.84
N GLY A 535 -12.23 7.59 -16.16
CA GLY A 535 -11.35 7.98 -15.06
C GLY A 535 -10.15 8.79 -15.55
N LYS A 536 -8.94 8.42 -15.13
CA LYS A 536 -7.70 9.12 -15.51
C LYS A 536 -6.96 8.37 -16.60
N GLY A 537 -6.63 9.08 -17.66
CA GLY A 537 -5.77 8.64 -18.76
C GLY A 537 -6.49 8.89 -20.08
N ASN A 538 -6.18 8.17 -21.15
CA ASN A 538 -6.82 8.42 -22.45
C ASN A 538 -7.75 7.26 -22.79
N ASP A 539 -9.02 7.42 -22.49
CA ASP A 539 -9.96 6.32 -22.50
C ASP A 539 -10.74 6.24 -23.82
N THR A 540 -11.12 5.04 -24.19
CA THR A 540 -11.95 4.77 -25.36
C THR A 540 -13.25 4.11 -24.92
N MET A 541 -14.36 4.82 -25.07
CA MET A 541 -15.67 4.37 -24.63
C MET A 541 -16.62 4.16 -25.81
N THR A 542 -17.44 3.11 -25.73
CA THR A 542 -18.54 2.82 -26.67
C THR A 542 -19.76 2.49 -25.82
N GLY A 543 -20.83 3.27 -25.95
CA GLY A 543 -22.06 3.04 -25.18
C GLY A 543 -22.80 1.81 -25.68
N GLY A 544 -22.94 1.69 -27.00
CA GLY A 544 -23.66 0.59 -27.63
C GLY A 544 -25.08 1.01 -28.00
N SER A 545 -26.07 0.26 -27.51
CA SER A 545 -27.48 0.53 -27.78
C SER A 545 -28.24 0.83 -26.50
N GLY A 546 -28.90 1.98 -26.47
CA GLY A 546 -29.69 2.42 -25.32
C GLY A 546 -29.39 3.88 -25.05
N ALA A 547 -29.76 4.37 -23.87
CA ALA A 547 -29.52 5.73 -23.44
C ALA A 547 -28.35 5.75 -22.46
N ASP A 548 -27.13 5.88 -22.99
CA ASP A 548 -25.92 5.70 -22.20
C ASP A 548 -25.45 7.00 -21.54
N THR A 549 -24.77 6.90 -20.41
CA THR A 549 -24.24 8.06 -19.70
C THR A 549 -22.75 7.88 -19.44
N PHE A 550 -21.95 8.75 -20.07
CA PHE A 550 -20.51 8.83 -19.90
C PHE A 550 -20.20 9.87 -18.83
N VAL A 551 -19.50 9.48 -17.77
CA VAL A 551 -19.37 10.28 -16.55
C VAL A 551 -17.91 10.64 -16.28
N TRP A 552 -17.66 11.90 -15.93
CA TRP A 552 -16.36 12.36 -15.43
C TRP A 552 -16.50 12.90 -14.01
N LYS A 553 -15.59 12.44 -13.14
CA LYS A 553 -15.50 12.78 -11.72
C LYS A 553 -14.46 13.86 -11.45
N ALA A 554 -14.53 14.45 -10.26
CA ALA A 554 -13.54 15.42 -9.82
C ALA A 554 -12.13 14.80 -9.74
N GLY A 555 -11.19 15.35 -10.51
CA GLY A 555 -9.79 14.89 -10.56
C GLY A 555 -9.46 14.00 -11.75
N ASP A 556 -10.43 13.69 -12.60
CA ASP A 556 -10.21 13.02 -13.89
C ASP A 556 -9.42 13.92 -14.84
N THR A 557 -8.55 13.29 -15.62
CA THR A 557 -7.68 13.97 -16.58
C THR A 557 -7.42 13.08 -17.77
N GLY A 558 -7.43 13.61 -19.00
CA GLY A 558 -7.38 12.72 -20.15
C GLY A 558 -7.67 13.29 -21.52
N ASN A 559 -7.46 12.46 -22.54
CA ASN A 559 -7.97 12.70 -23.89
C ASN A 559 -8.80 11.48 -24.32
N ASP A 560 -10.09 11.57 -24.11
CA ASP A 560 -11.02 10.47 -24.23
C ASP A 560 -11.73 10.49 -25.57
N ILE A 561 -12.16 9.32 -26.01
CA ILE A 561 -12.87 9.11 -27.27
C ILE A 561 -14.15 8.33 -26.98
N ILE A 562 -15.30 8.90 -27.36
CA ILE A 562 -16.55 8.16 -27.46
C ILE A 562 -16.81 7.84 -28.92
N LYS A 563 -16.90 6.54 -29.24
CA LYS A 563 -16.95 6.04 -30.62
C LYS A 563 -18.33 6.10 -31.27
N ASP A 564 -19.40 6.12 -30.49
CA ASP A 564 -20.76 5.92 -31.00
C ASP A 564 -21.83 6.80 -30.35
N PHE A 565 -21.45 7.96 -29.80
CA PHE A 565 -22.36 8.87 -29.11
C PHE A 565 -23.59 9.23 -29.97
N LYS A 566 -24.77 8.77 -29.53
CA LYS A 566 -26.06 8.87 -30.22
C LYS A 566 -27.10 9.62 -29.38
N PRO A 567 -27.16 10.96 -29.48
CA PRO A 567 -28.15 11.79 -28.75
C PRO A 567 -29.61 11.40 -29.00
N THR A 568 -29.90 10.75 -30.13
CA THR A 568 -31.24 10.30 -30.50
C THR A 568 -31.69 9.06 -29.73
N GLU A 569 -30.75 8.27 -29.22
CA GLU A 569 -31.01 7.09 -28.38
C GLU A 569 -31.10 7.47 -26.90
N GLY A 570 -30.48 8.60 -26.54
CA GLY A 570 -30.58 9.21 -25.22
C GLY A 570 -29.24 9.48 -24.55
N ASP A 571 -28.13 9.30 -25.29
CA ASP A 571 -26.77 9.39 -24.75
C ASP A 571 -26.42 10.76 -24.17
N ARG A 572 -25.64 10.72 -23.09
CA ARG A 572 -25.36 11.86 -22.23
C ARG A 572 -23.92 11.90 -21.77
N LEU A 573 -23.39 13.10 -21.67
CA LEU A 573 -22.18 13.40 -20.90
C LEU A 573 -22.60 13.92 -19.53
N ASP A 574 -22.19 13.27 -18.45
CA ASP A 574 -22.37 13.78 -17.09
C ASP A 574 -21.06 14.38 -16.58
N LEU A 575 -21.05 15.71 -16.44
CA LEU A 575 -19.93 16.50 -15.93
C LEU A 575 -20.26 17.14 -14.58
N SER A 576 -21.37 16.71 -13.93
CA SER A 576 -21.83 17.29 -12.67
C SER A 576 -20.76 17.22 -11.57
N ASP A 577 -20.00 16.12 -11.50
CA ASP A 577 -18.97 15.93 -10.48
C ASP A 577 -17.64 16.62 -10.86
N LEU A 578 -17.21 16.54 -12.12
CA LEU A 578 -16.03 17.25 -12.60
C LEU A 578 -16.14 18.79 -12.47
N LEU A 579 -17.36 19.34 -12.56
CA LEU A 579 -17.61 20.78 -12.59
C LEU A 579 -18.32 21.33 -11.35
N GLN A 580 -18.10 20.75 -10.16
CA GLN A 580 -18.69 21.24 -8.89
C GLN A 580 -18.42 22.74 -8.59
N GLY A 581 -17.37 23.33 -9.18
CA GLY A 581 -17.00 24.73 -9.01
C GLY A 581 -17.65 25.73 -9.99
N GLU A 582 -18.41 25.24 -10.98
CA GLU A 582 -19.02 26.06 -12.03
C GLU A 582 -20.19 26.90 -11.50
N LYS A 583 -20.36 28.11 -12.04
CA LYS A 583 -21.55 28.94 -11.82
C LYS A 583 -22.16 29.23 -13.18
N GLY A 584 -23.39 28.79 -13.42
CA GLY A 584 -24.03 28.74 -14.75
C GLY A 584 -23.98 29.99 -15.64
N THR A 585 -23.58 31.17 -15.15
CA THR A 585 -23.29 32.35 -15.97
C THR A 585 -21.87 32.38 -16.56
N THR A 586 -21.03 31.40 -16.24
CA THR A 586 -19.61 31.36 -16.59
C THR A 586 -19.20 30.10 -17.33
N ILE A 587 -20.16 29.30 -17.81
CA ILE A 587 -19.89 27.99 -18.43
C ILE A 587 -18.88 28.04 -19.58
N ASP A 588 -18.84 29.14 -20.33
CA ASP A 588 -17.86 29.35 -21.41
C ASP A 588 -16.41 29.36 -20.90
N ASN A 589 -16.16 29.64 -19.61
CA ASN A 589 -14.81 29.54 -19.02
C ASN A 589 -14.40 28.10 -18.74
N TYR A 590 -15.36 27.19 -18.58
CA TYR A 590 -15.17 25.80 -18.19
C TYR A 590 -15.25 24.85 -19.37
N LEU A 591 -16.04 25.17 -20.39
CA LEU A 591 -16.26 24.32 -21.54
C LEU A 591 -15.99 25.03 -22.87
N LYS A 592 -15.41 24.29 -23.81
CA LYS A 592 -15.18 24.76 -25.18
C LYS A 592 -15.35 23.64 -26.19
N ILE A 593 -16.12 23.88 -27.25
CA ILE A 593 -16.29 22.94 -28.35
C ILE A 593 -15.36 23.34 -29.50
N THR A 594 -14.63 22.37 -30.02
CA THR A 594 -13.92 22.48 -31.30
C THR A 594 -14.48 21.44 -32.27
N THR A 595 -14.45 21.72 -33.56
CA THR A 595 -14.93 20.75 -34.57
C THR A 595 -13.95 20.72 -35.72
N VAL A 596 -13.45 19.52 -36.03
CA VAL A 596 -12.46 19.29 -37.09
C VAL A 596 -12.96 18.10 -37.92
N ASN A 597 -12.99 18.25 -39.24
CA ASN A 597 -13.43 17.20 -40.18
C ASN A 597 -14.83 16.61 -39.91
N GLY A 598 -15.72 17.38 -39.26
CA GLY A 598 -17.08 16.95 -38.94
C GLY A 598 -17.23 16.22 -37.61
N GLU A 599 -16.15 16.06 -36.83
CA GLU A 599 -16.18 15.49 -35.48
C GLU A 599 -15.98 16.60 -34.45
N SER A 600 -16.77 16.57 -33.38
CA SER A 600 -16.70 17.53 -32.28
C SER A 600 -15.84 17.01 -31.13
N THR A 601 -15.02 17.90 -30.59
CA THR A 601 -14.25 17.68 -29.35
C THR A 601 -14.68 18.70 -28.32
N LEU A 602 -15.16 18.21 -27.17
CA LEU A 602 -15.45 19.01 -25.99
C LEU A 602 -14.20 19.10 -25.12
N GLN A 603 -13.75 20.31 -24.83
CA GLN A 603 -12.66 20.58 -23.89
C GLN A 603 -13.26 21.04 -22.57
N VAL A 604 -12.83 20.43 -21.46
CA VAL A 604 -13.34 20.70 -20.11
C VAL A 604 -12.20 21.18 -19.22
N SER A 605 -12.43 22.26 -18.45
CA SER A 605 -11.51 22.79 -17.44
C SER A 605 -12.26 23.02 -16.13
N SER A 606 -11.97 22.21 -15.13
CA SER A 606 -12.45 22.31 -13.75
C SER A 606 -12.07 23.64 -13.08
N GLU A 607 -10.97 24.26 -13.48
CA GLU A 607 -10.53 25.57 -12.97
C GLU A 607 -11.20 26.77 -13.65
N GLY A 608 -11.98 26.56 -14.72
CA GLY A 608 -12.62 27.64 -15.47
C GLY A 608 -11.62 28.55 -16.20
N LYS A 609 -10.54 28.00 -16.77
CA LYS A 609 -9.46 28.78 -17.38
C LYS A 609 -9.42 28.75 -18.92
N LEU A 610 -10.38 28.10 -19.60
CA LEU A 610 -10.33 27.97 -21.07
C LEU A 610 -10.39 29.31 -21.81
N ASN A 611 -11.01 30.33 -21.22
CA ASN A 611 -11.20 31.66 -21.81
C ASN A 611 -10.67 32.81 -20.93
N ALA A 612 -9.89 32.52 -19.89
CA ALA A 612 -9.31 33.56 -19.02
C ALA A 612 -8.09 34.24 -19.68
N THR A 613 -8.04 35.58 -19.66
CA THR A 613 -6.92 36.36 -20.21
C THR A 613 -5.60 35.97 -19.52
N GLY A 614 -4.66 35.38 -20.26
CA GLY A 614 -3.36 34.92 -19.74
C GLY A 614 -3.38 33.50 -19.14
N GLY A 615 -4.51 32.79 -19.23
CA GLY A 615 -4.62 31.37 -18.87
C GLY A 615 -3.84 30.48 -19.84
N ILE A 616 -3.17 29.46 -19.31
CA ILE A 616 -2.62 28.37 -20.11
C ILE A 616 -3.83 27.54 -20.55
N ALA A 617 -3.99 27.30 -21.85
CA ALA A 617 -5.11 26.55 -22.42
C ALA A 617 -4.97 25.05 -22.12
N ASN A 618 -5.03 24.67 -20.85
CA ASN A 618 -4.96 23.28 -20.42
C ASN A 618 -6.36 22.85 -20.01
N ALA A 619 -7.02 22.12 -20.92
CA ALA A 619 -8.17 21.33 -20.53
C ALA A 619 -7.68 20.20 -19.61
N ASP A 620 -8.45 19.91 -18.56
CA ASP A 620 -8.19 18.73 -17.72
C ASP A 620 -8.54 17.47 -18.52
N VAL A 621 -9.66 17.54 -19.25
CA VAL A 621 -10.19 16.48 -20.10
C VAL A 621 -10.50 17.02 -21.49
N THR A 622 -10.16 16.26 -22.53
CA THR A 622 -10.73 16.45 -23.87
C THR A 622 -11.53 15.24 -24.29
N ILE A 623 -12.75 15.44 -24.78
CA ILE A 623 -13.70 14.38 -25.13
C ILE A 623 -13.98 14.48 -26.61
N LYS A 624 -13.44 13.56 -27.40
CA LYS A 624 -13.74 13.44 -28.83
C LYS A 624 -15.00 12.60 -29.01
N LEU A 625 -15.97 13.12 -29.75
CA LEU A 625 -17.21 12.43 -30.08
C LEU A 625 -17.19 12.05 -31.57
N GLU A 626 -16.96 10.78 -31.87
CA GLU A 626 -16.93 10.30 -33.25
C GLU A 626 -18.35 10.29 -33.85
N GLY A 627 -18.47 10.71 -35.11
CA GLY A 627 -19.77 10.80 -35.79
C GLY A 627 -20.69 11.94 -35.35
N VAL A 628 -20.29 12.74 -34.34
CA VAL A 628 -21.09 13.87 -33.83
C VAL A 628 -20.55 15.20 -34.34
N ASN A 629 -21.45 16.03 -34.87
CA ASN A 629 -21.13 17.39 -35.32
C ASN A 629 -21.98 18.43 -34.60
N TRP A 630 -21.37 19.14 -33.66
CA TRP A 630 -21.95 20.25 -32.91
C TRP A 630 -21.50 21.63 -33.42
N SER A 631 -20.92 21.75 -34.61
CA SER A 631 -20.42 23.04 -35.14
C SER A 631 -21.48 24.14 -35.23
N THR A 632 -22.78 23.77 -35.31
CA THR A 632 -23.91 24.72 -35.36
C THR A 632 -24.66 24.82 -34.04
N THR A 633 -24.26 24.08 -33.01
CA THR A 633 -24.95 24.03 -31.71
C THR A 633 -24.17 24.84 -30.68
N SER A 634 -24.88 25.65 -29.88
CA SER A 634 -24.25 26.37 -28.78
C SER A 634 -24.11 25.48 -27.55
N ILE A 635 -23.12 25.73 -26.70
CA ILE A 635 -22.95 24.94 -25.47
C ILE A 635 -24.17 25.07 -24.55
N ASN A 636 -24.73 26.28 -24.46
CA ASN A 636 -25.94 26.56 -23.69
C ASN A 636 -27.15 25.74 -24.16
N SER A 637 -27.28 25.46 -25.46
CA SER A 637 -28.37 24.60 -25.97
C SER A 637 -28.15 23.11 -25.73
N LEU A 638 -26.92 22.66 -25.42
CA LEU A 638 -26.62 21.27 -25.07
C LEU A 638 -26.86 20.97 -23.58
N ILE A 639 -26.81 22.01 -22.74
CA ILE A 639 -27.06 21.94 -21.30
C ILE A 639 -28.45 22.42 -20.89
N SER A 640 -29.24 23.03 -21.79
CA SER A 640 -30.59 23.53 -21.51
C SER A 640 -31.66 22.75 -22.28
N GLY A 641 -32.75 22.40 -21.61
CA GLY A 641 -33.83 21.59 -22.17
C GLY A 641 -34.57 20.81 -21.09
N ALA A 642 -35.60 20.06 -21.48
CA ALA A 642 -36.22 19.07 -20.59
C ALA A 642 -35.28 17.89 -20.30
N ASP A 643 -34.35 17.62 -21.22
CA ASP A 643 -33.44 16.50 -21.16
C ASP A 643 -32.10 16.87 -21.84
N PRO A 644 -31.06 17.29 -21.09
CA PRO A 644 -29.83 17.79 -21.68
C PRO A 644 -28.88 16.65 -22.10
N THR A 645 -28.19 16.82 -23.23
CA THR A 645 -27.13 15.90 -23.71
C THR A 645 -25.82 16.06 -22.95
N ILE A 646 -25.60 17.23 -22.33
CA ILE A 646 -24.52 17.46 -21.37
C ILE A 646 -25.17 17.88 -20.06
N LYS A 647 -25.01 17.04 -19.04
CA LYS A 647 -25.50 17.28 -17.69
C LYS A 647 -24.41 17.95 -16.86
N ILE A 648 -24.82 19.01 -16.16
CA ILE A 648 -24.00 19.78 -15.22
C ILE A 648 -24.91 20.10 -14.05
N ASP A 649 -24.39 20.07 -12.82
CA ASP A 649 -25.11 20.62 -11.68
C ASP A 649 -24.65 22.06 -11.44
N HIS A 650 -25.53 23.02 -11.71
CA HIS A 650 -25.24 24.44 -11.51
C HIS A 650 -25.35 24.88 -10.04
N ASN A 651 -25.71 23.96 -9.12
CA ASN A 651 -26.02 24.26 -7.72
C ASN A 651 -24.98 23.72 -6.73
N ASN A 652 -24.10 24.62 -6.27
CA ASN A 652 -23.74 24.66 -4.86
C ASN A 652 -24.68 25.66 -4.17
N SER A 653 -25.85 25.20 -3.72
CA SER A 653 -26.71 25.90 -2.75
C SER A 653 -26.85 25.10 -1.47
#